data_AF-A0A179SH49-F1
#
_entry.id   AF-A0A179SH49-F1
#
_cell.length_a   1.000
_cell.length_b   1.000
_cell.length_c   1.000
_cell.angle_alpha   90.00
_cell.angle_beta   90.00
_cell.angle_gamma   90.00
#
_symmetry.space_group_name_H-M   'P 1'
#
loop_
_entity.id
_entity.type
_entity.pdbx_description
1 polymer ?
#
loop_
_entity_poly.entity_id
_entity_poly.type
_entity_poly.pdbx_seq_one_letter_code
_entity_poly.pdbx_strand_id
1 'polypeptide(L)'
;MQSKLNVALLAATCLFPIEIGIPAARAQGVPTSPPVGFANSTSVNPGTVMNRVLDSYAGLLAGNPAALTQNYRTVVAMTQARTDAQTLAAIHDDRTGQAYSILNGLGPLTSAYLTGAGASFTGTTPTSLTPTAYVATTLADYAANIRTGNDASAGATTFGNGTATPLAAAVDFINTIARANASTEPAKRIFARYQGDAPAINPLDARFNNYSATTNRTGLSTRDTAALVVPAYLSNFPVPAVYGTAERWVRGFTVTQAMIDANGGRPLTVPNVGTFSGSTFTPATFSVGDYVPGIGTSPRPYRVATDVAVPVLLRPIINSTNPYADGAYPSGHTNSGYLQALSTAFLVPQRAQQLLTRASELGNNRILAGMHSPFDVMGGRMESSAIVATNIYGALYDANGNRLDWTDPANATAYGVYQAYRQTQSYLASACGAASVTACLNAASGANDAFANAAQNKADYTARLTYGFQPSGTVAPMTAADVPLQAQVLLLTRFPYLTDAQRTEVLASTGLPSGYPVLGGNTYDGWGRLNLYAANDGYGAFTRNVTVTMDAAQGGYSAFDSWRNDIAGSGSLTKAGTGTLVLTGTNTYAGGTTISGGTLVGHARAFGSGAIRTDASLVLDQASDAGLANAISGAGSLTKLNAGTL
;
A
#
# COMPACT_ATOMS: atom_id res chain seq x y z
N MET A 1 -19.02 -17.62 14.74
CA MET A 1 -19.69 -18.49 13.77
C MET A 1 -19.92 -17.68 12.50
N GLN A 2 -19.07 -17.88 11.47
CA GLN A 2 -19.24 -17.25 10.16
C GLN A 2 -20.35 -18.01 9.42
N SER A 3 -21.54 -17.41 9.30
CA SER A 3 -22.57 -17.96 8.42
C SER A 3 -22.06 -17.84 6.99
N LYS A 4 -21.76 -18.99 6.38
CA LYS A 4 -21.50 -19.11 4.95
C LYS A 4 -22.70 -18.51 4.23
N LEU A 5 -22.52 -17.34 3.60
CA LEU A 5 -23.45 -16.82 2.62
C LEU A 5 -23.55 -17.89 1.52
N ASN A 6 -24.70 -18.56 1.39
CA ASN A 6 -24.94 -19.49 0.29
C ASN A 6 -25.17 -18.70 -1.00
N VAL A 7 -24.09 -18.11 -1.53
CA VAL A 7 -24.05 -17.40 -2.84
C VAL A 7 -24.52 -18.32 -3.97
N ALA A 8 -24.47 -19.64 -3.78
CA ALA A 8 -24.92 -20.63 -4.74
C ALA A 8 -26.42 -20.55 -5.09
N LEU A 9 -27.29 -20.03 -4.21
CA LEU A 9 -28.74 -20.01 -4.47
C LEU A 9 -29.20 -18.79 -5.30
N LEU A 10 -28.49 -17.66 -5.25
CA LEU A 10 -28.80 -16.48 -6.07
C LEU A 10 -28.28 -16.57 -7.52
N ALA A 11 -27.30 -17.43 -7.78
CA ALA A 11 -26.85 -17.72 -9.15
C ALA A 11 -27.85 -18.61 -9.92
N ALA A 12 -28.74 -19.34 -9.23
CA ALA A 12 -29.62 -20.33 -9.83
C ALA A 12 -30.90 -19.75 -10.46
N THR A 13 -31.27 -18.49 -10.18
CA THR A 13 -32.49 -17.87 -10.73
C THR A 13 -32.27 -17.04 -11.99
N CYS A 14 -31.06 -17.05 -12.58
CA CYS A 14 -30.75 -16.34 -13.83
C CYS A 14 -30.29 -17.26 -14.96
N LEU A 15 -30.93 -18.43 -15.12
CA LEU A 15 -30.74 -19.29 -16.29
C LEU A 15 -31.63 -18.81 -17.45
N PHE A 16 -31.01 -18.14 -18.44
CA PHE A 16 -31.49 -18.15 -19.83
C PHE A 16 -30.50 -18.96 -20.68
N PRO A 17 -30.98 -19.75 -21.67
CA PRO A 17 -30.13 -20.63 -22.47
C PRO A 17 -29.39 -19.82 -23.54
N ILE A 18 -28.09 -20.07 -23.70
CA ILE A 18 -27.37 -19.72 -24.92
C ILE A 18 -26.60 -20.96 -25.38
N GLU A 19 -26.87 -21.36 -26.62
CA GLU A 19 -26.28 -22.47 -27.34
C GLU A 19 -24.78 -22.27 -27.64
N ILE A 20 -24.05 -23.38 -27.53
CA ILE A 20 -22.88 -23.84 -28.31
C ILE A 20 -21.86 -22.78 -28.79
N GLY A 21 -20.72 -22.76 -28.10
CA GLY A 21 -19.49 -22.07 -28.46
C GLY A 21 -18.87 -21.44 -27.22
N ILE A 22 -17.70 -21.91 -26.77
CA ILE A 22 -17.03 -21.44 -25.54
C ILE A 22 -17.00 -19.90 -25.58
N PRO A 23 -17.76 -19.18 -24.72
CA PRO A 23 -17.72 -17.72 -24.74
C PRO A 23 -16.36 -17.27 -24.21
N ALA A 24 -15.66 -16.45 -24.99
CA ALA A 24 -14.46 -15.77 -24.54
C ALA A 24 -14.77 -15.07 -23.20
N ALA A 25 -13.89 -15.24 -22.20
CA ALA A 25 -14.04 -14.62 -20.90
C ALA A 25 -14.32 -13.11 -21.06
N ARG A 26 -15.49 -12.65 -20.64
CA ARG A 26 -15.87 -11.24 -20.74
C ARG A 26 -15.21 -10.48 -19.59
N ALA A 27 -14.13 -9.75 -19.89
CA ALA A 27 -13.67 -8.74 -18.96
C ALA A 27 -14.71 -7.61 -18.85
N GLN A 28 -14.74 -6.95 -17.70
CA GLN A 28 -15.78 -5.99 -17.34
C GLN A 28 -15.59 -4.64 -18.06
N GLY A 29 -16.68 -3.97 -18.43
CA GLY A 29 -16.64 -2.59 -18.89
C GLY A 29 -16.59 -1.62 -17.72
N VAL A 30 -15.60 -0.73 -17.69
CA VAL A 30 -15.63 0.46 -16.82
C VAL A 30 -16.19 1.61 -17.67
N PRO A 31 -17.18 2.39 -17.19
CA PRO A 31 -17.77 3.51 -17.93
C PRO A 31 -16.70 4.43 -18.52
N THR A 32 -16.93 4.88 -19.76
CA THR A 32 -15.93 5.59 -20.57
C THR A 32 -16.01 7.11 -20.45
N SER A 33 -17.05 7.64 -19.80
CA SER A 33 -17.26 9.09 -19.61
C SER A 33 -17.42 9.45 -18.14
N PRO A 34 -16.91 10.62 -17.71
CA PRO A 34 -17.18 11.13 -16.37
C PRO A 34 -18.64 11.63 -16.28
N PRO A 35 -19.22 11.71 -15.08
CA PRO A 35 -20.45 12.47 -14.89
C PRO A 35 -20.16 13.98 -14.95
N VAL A 36 -21.14 14.74 -15.40
CA VAL A 36 -21.05 16.19 -15.63
C VAL A 36 -20.80 16.95 -14.32
N GLY A 37 -19.85 17.90 -14.30
CA GLY A 37 -19.79 18.96 -13.28
C GLY A 37 -18.68 18.89 -12.21
N PHE A 38 -17.54 18.22 -12.46
CA PHE A 38 -16.42 18.24 -11.51
C PHE A 38 -15.46 19.42 -11.76
N ALA A 39 -15.14 20.20 -10.72
CA ALA A 39 -14.15 21.26 -10.77
C ALA A 39 -12.97 20.95 -9.82
N ASN A 40 -11.75 21.04 -10.36
CA ASN A 40 -10.49 20.63 -9.71
C ASN A 40 -10.00 21.66 -8.66
N SER A 41 -9.37 21.21 -7.57
CA SER A 41 -8.76 22.10 -6.56
C SER A 41 -7.23 21.99 -6.41
N THR A 42 -6.49 21.09 -7.08
CA THR A 42 -5.04 20.99 -6.87
C THR A 42 -4.21 20.50 -8.06
N SER A 43 -2.90 20.80 -8.01
CA SER A 43 -1.87 20.37 -8.97
C SER A 43 -1.73 18.84 -9.03
N VAL A 44 -1.61 18.30 -10.24
CA VAL A 44 -1.59 16.85 -10.56
C VAL A 44 -0.18 16.27 -10.73
N ASN A 45 0.85 16.84 -10.10
CA ASN A 45 2.23 16.40 -10.29
C ASN A 45 2.77 15.59 -9.09
N PRO A 46 3.28 14.35 -9.26
CA PRO A 46 3.89 13.57 -8.19
C PRO A 46 4.99 14.33 -7.42
N GLY A 47 5.81 15.12 -8.10
CA GLY A 47 6.89 15.88 -7.48
C GLY A 47 6.40 16.93 -6.48
N THR A 48 5.25 17.56 -6.74
CA THR A 48 4.63 18.50 -5.80
C THR A 48 4.16 17.76 -4.54
N VAL A 49 3.54 16.59 -4.71
CA VAL A 49 3.04 15.78 -3.59
C VAL A 49 4.17 15.24 -2.72
N MET A 50 5.28 14.78 -3.32
CA MET A 50 6.41 14.26 -2.54
C MET A 50 7.06 15.32 -1.67
N ASN A 51 7.20 16.55 -2.18
CA ASN A 51 7.68 17.66 -1.36
C ASN A 51 6.81 17.81 -0.12
N ARG A 52 5.48 17.82 -0.27
CA ARG A 52 4.54 17.98 0.86
C ARG A 52 4.61 16.83 1.88
N VAL A 53 4.76 15.59 1.42
CA VAL A 53 4.97 14.42 2.29
C VAL A 53 6.26 14.54 3.11
N LEU A 54 7.30 15.15 2.54
CA LEU A 54 8.58 15.40 3.22
C LEU A 54 8.48 16.56 4.20
N ASP A 55 7.83 17.66 3.80
CA ASP A 55 7.57 18.83 4.64
C ASP A 55 6.82 18.42 5.93
N SER A 56 5.84 17.51 5.83
CA SER A 56 5.10 17.00 6.99
C SER A 56 5.99 16.28 7.99
N TYR A 57 6.86 15.38 7.51
CA TYR A 57 7.79 14.66 8.38
C TYR A 57 8.87 15.59 8.95
N ALA A 58 9.35 16.58 8.19
CA ALA A 58 10.26 17.60 8.70
C ALA A 58 9.63 18.47 9.79
N GLY A 59 8.37 18.89 9.60
CA GLY A 59 7.59 19.58 10.63
C GLY A 59 7.48 18.75 11.91
N LEU A 60 7.34 17.42 11.78
CA LEU A 60 7.35 16.52 12.93
C LEU A 60 8.72 16.45 13.62
N LEU A 61 9.82 16.38 12.85
CA LEU A 61 11.20 16.39 13.36
C LEU A 61 11.49 17.61 14.24
N ALA A 62 10.99 18.79 13.85
CA ALA A 62 11.22 20.03 14.59
C ALA A 62 10.15 20.27 15.68
N GLY A 63 8.89 19.91 15.42
CA GLY A 63 7.73 20.36 16.21
C GLY A 63 7.12 19.32 17.15
N ASN A 64 7.49 18.03 17.06
CA ASN A 64 6.90 16.99 17.91
C ASN A 64 7.91 15.90 18.35
N PRO A 65 8.84 16.23 19.26
CA PRO A 65 9.87 15.30 19.72
C PRO A 65 9.31 14.06 20.45
N ALA A 66 8.13 14.19 21.07
CA ALA A 66 7.47 13.07 21.76
C ALA A 66 7.00 11.99 20.77
N ALA A 67 6.38 12.39 19.65
CA ALA A 67 5.96 11.46 18.61
C ALA A 67 7.15 10.71 18.00
N LEU A 68 8.28 11.38 17.78
CA LEU A 68 9.49 10.71 17.26
C LEU A 68 10.19 9.83 18.28
N THR A 69 10.17 10.21 19.55
CA THR A 69 10.65 9.32 20.60
C THR A 69 9.81 8.03 20.64
N GLN A 70 8.48 8.15 20.58
CA GLN A 70 7.59 7.00 20.49
C GLN A 70 7.82 6.17 19.22
N ASN A 71 8.07 6.81 18.08
CA ASN A 71 8.33 6.15 16.79
C ASN A 71 9.45 5.12 16.87
N TYR A 72 10.61 5.49 17.43
CA TYR A 72 11.72 4.55 17.59
C TYR A 72 11.53 3.58 18.77
N ARG A 73 10.85 3.98 19.86
CA ARG A 73 10.49 3.05 20.95
C ARG A 73 9.59 1.92 20.46
N THR A 74 8.65 2.21 19.56
CA THR A 74 7.83 1.18 18.90
C THR A 74 8.72 0.17 18.16
N VAL A 75 9.78 0.61 17.47
CA VAL A 75 10.72 -0.32 16.80
C VAL A 75 11.45 -1.20 17.81
N VAL A 76 11.97 -0.62 18.90
CA VAL A 76 12.65 -1.40 19.96
C VAL A 76 11.71 -2.46 20.51
N ALA A 77 10.49 -2.08 20.90
CA ALA A 77 9.49 -3.02 21.43
C ALA A 77 9.15 -4.13 20.42
N MET A 78 8.88 -3.77 19.16
CA MET A 78 8.52 -4.74 18.12
C MET A 78 9.67 -5.70 17.79
N THR A 79 10.91 -5.21 17.73
CA THR A 79 12.08 -6.06 17.40
C THR A 79 12.44 -7.01 18.55
N GLN A 80 12.27 -6.58 19.80
CA GLN A 80 12.51 -7.43 20.98
C GLN A 80 11.41 -8.47 21.21
N ALA A 81 10.16 -8.17 20.85
CA ALA A 81 9.02 -9.09 20.97
C ALA A 81 8.84 -10.01 19.74
N ARG A 82 9.70 -9.91 18.72
CA ARG A 82 9.55 -10.62 17.44
C ARG A 82 9.68 -12.14 17.61
N THR A 83 8.74 -12.88 17.04
CA THR A 83 8.76 -14.35 16.98
C THR A 83 9.72 -14.87 15.90
N ASP A 84 10.03 -16.17 15.91
CA ASP A 84 10.87 -16.80 14.86
C ASP A 84 10.23 -16.71 13.47
N ALA A 85 8.92 -16.93 13.37
CA ALA A 85 8.19 -16.80 12.11
C ALA A 85 8.25 -15.35 11.57
N GLN A 86 8.09 -14.37 12.46
CA GLN A 86 8.28 -12.96 12.10
C GLN A 86 9.73 -12.62 11.77
N THR A 87 10.71 -13.31 12.35
CA THR A 87 12.13 -13.14 11.99
C THR A 87 12.38 -13.61 10.55
N LEU A 88 11.85 -14.78 10.17
CA LEU A 88 11.92 -15.25 8.79
C LEU A 88 11.22 -14.29 7.82
N ALA A 89 9.99 -13.85 8.13
CA ALA A 89 9.26 -12.91 7.29
C ALA A 89 9.98 -11.55 7.15
N ALA A 90 10.56 -11.06 8.25
CA ALA A 90 11.36 -9.83 8.26
C ALA A 90 12.61 -9.94 7.37
N ILE A 91 13.33 -11.07 7.42
CA ILE A 91 14.49 -11.31 6.55
C ILE A 91 14.04 -11.49 5.10
N HIS A 92 12.98 -12.25 4.84
CA HIS A 92 12.45 -12.45 3.51
C HIS A 92 12.08 -11.13 2.83
N ASP A 93 11.28 -10.30 3.51
CA ASP A 93 10.88 -9.01 2.96
C ASP A 93 12.03 -7.97 2.98
N ASP A 94 13.09 -8.22 3.76
CA ASP A 94 14.36 -7.50 3.64
C ASP A 94 15.08 -7.79 2.33
N ARG A 95 15.17 -9.08 2.00
CA ARG A 95 16.13 -9.58 1.01
C ARG A 95 15.52 -9.87 -0.34
N THR A 96 14.26 -10.26 -0.41
CA THR A 96 13.60 -10.68 -1.66
C THR A 96 13.03 -9.47 -2.39
N GLY A 97 13.14 -9.46 -3.72
CA GLY A 97 12.63 -8.40 -4.59
C GLY A 97 11.18 -8.03 -4.26
N GLN A 98 10.95 -6.78 -3.83
CA GLN A 98 9.70 -6.41 -3.15
C GLN A 98 8.48 -6.55 -4.05
N ALA A 99 8.63 -6.23 -5.33
CA ALA A 99 7.56 -6.41 -6.31
C ALA A 99 7.16 -7.88 -6.44
N TYR A 100 8.11 -8.81 -6.49
CA TYR A 100 7.82 -10.24 -6.47
C TYR A 100 7.15 -10.65 -5.14
N SER A 101 7.68 -10.17 -4.00
CA SER A 101 7.20 -10.52 -2.67
C SER A 101 5.73 -10.21 -2.41
N ILE A 102 5.13 -9.25 -3.14
CA ILE A 102 3.72 -8.87 -3.03
C ILE A 102 2.78 -9.84 -3.76
N LEU A 103 3.28 -10.55 -4.79
CA LEU A 103 2.43 -11.31 -5.69
C LEU A 103 1.76 -12.52 -5.02
N ASN A 104 2.25 -13.00 -3.89
CA ASN A 104 1.54 -14.01 -3.08
C ASN A 104 0.21 -13.49 -2.48
N GLY A 105 -0.01 -12.18 -2.43
CA GLY A 105 -1.30 -11.57 -2.06
C GLY A 105 -2.43 -11.91 -3.04
N LEU A 106 -2.11 -12.39 -4.25
CA LEU A 106 -3.08 -12.90 -5.23
C LEU A 106 -3.69 -14.25 -4.81
N GLY A 107 -3.15 -14.91 -3.78
CA GLY A 107 -3.67 -16.16 -3.24
C GLY A 107 -3.76 -17.23 -4.33
N PRO A 108 -4.94 -17.82 -4.59
CA PRO A 108 -5.10 -18.84 -5.64
C PRO A 108 -4.67 -18.40 -7.05
N LEU A 109 -4.64 -17.09 -7.33
CA LEU A 109 -4.22 -16.57 -8.64
C LEU A 109 -2.70 -16.39 -8.78
N THR A 110 -1.93 -16.59 -7.69
CA THR A 110 -0.49 -16.29 -7.65
C THR A 110 0.27 -17.02 -8.74
N SER A 111 0.16 -18.35 -8.83
CA SER A 111 0.93 -19.13 -9.82
C SER A 111 0.54 -18.81 -11.25
N ALA A 112 -0.76 -18.57 -11.52
CA ALA A 112 -1.22 -18.13 -12.83
C ALA A 112 -0.59 -16.78 -13.21
N TYR A 113 -0.64 -15.80 -12.30
CA TYR A 113 -0.04 -14.49 -12.55
C TYR A 113 1.48 -14.57 -12.77
N LEU A 114 2.21 -15.29 -11.91
CA LEU A 114 3.67 -15.45 -12.06
C LEU A 114 4.04 -16.07 -13.41
N THR A 115 3.31 -17.12 -13.81
CA THR A 115 3.48 -17.80 -15.10
C THR A 115 3.22 -16.85 -16.27
N GLY A 116 2.08 -16.15 -16.24
CA GLY A 116 1.66 -15.24 -17.30
C GLY A 116 2.51 -14.00 -17.42
N ALA A 117 3.13 -13.54 -16.33
CA ALA A 117 4.03 -12.39 -16.31
C ALA A 117 5.48 -12.76 -16.63
N GLY A 118 5.83 -14.05 -16.69
CA GLY A 118 7.23 -14.48 -16.78
C GLY A 118 8.05 -14.05 -15.56
N ALA A 119 7.43 -14.05 -14.37
CA ALA A 119 8.09 -13.70 -13.12
C ALA A 119 9.14 -14.76 -12.74
N SER A 120 10.16 -14.35 -11.98
CA SER A 120 11.27 -15.23 -11.64
C SER A 120 11.83 -14.90 -10.27
N PHE A 121 12.05 -15.92 -9.43
CA PHE A 121 12.67 -15.74 -8.12
C PHE A 121 14.19 -15.50 -8.19
N THR A 122 14.85 -16.02 -9.24
CA THR A 122 16.29 -15.87 -9.45
C THR A 122 16.65 -14.67 -10.34
N GLY A 123 15.64 -13.93 -10.81
CA GLY A 123 15.82 -12.85 -11.78
C GLY A 123 16.06 -13.32 -13.22
N THR A 124 16.25 -14.61 -13.45
CA THR A 124 16.36 -15.18 -14.81
C THR A 124 14.97 -15.31 -15.42
N THR A 125 14.67 -14.51 -16.44
CA THR A 125 13.39 -14.59 -17.17
C THR A 125 13.25 -15.96 -17.86
N PRO A 126 12.11 -16.67 -17.68
CA PRO A 126 11.86 -17.93 -18.38
C PRO A 126 11.94 -17.77 -19.91
N THR A 127 12.40 -18.79 -20.62
CA THR A 127 12.51 -18.76 -22.09
C THR A 127 11.17 -18.93 -22.81
N SER A 128 10.14 -19.42 -22.11
CA SER A 128 8.77 -19.62 -22.63
C SER A 128 7.79 -19.72 -21.47
N LEU A 129 6.48 -19.81 -21.78
CA LEU A 129 5.42 -19.98 -20.80
C LEU A 129 5.62 -21.25 -19.98
N THR A 130 6.10 -21.10 -18.74
CA THR A 130 6.45 -22.20 -17.84
C THR A 130 5.68 -22.05 -16.54
N PRO A 131 4.97 -23.10 -16.06
CA PRO A 131 4.29 -23.07 -14.77
C PRO A 131 5.25 -22.63 -13.66
N THR A 132 4.90 -21.51 -13.02
CA THR A 132 5.73 -20.85 -12.01
C THR A 132 4.96 -20.76 -10.70
N ALA A 133 5.54 -21.30 -9.63
CA ALA A 133 4.99 -21.18 -8.28
C ALA A 133 5.73 -20.07 -7.50
N TYR A 134 5.07 -19.53 -6.48
CA TYR A 134 5.72 -18.64 -5.53
C TYR A 134 6.75 -19.42 -4.70
N VAL A 135 7.97 -18.91 -4.60
CA VAL A 135 9.04 -19.58 -3.85
C VAL A 135 8.91 -19.25 -2.37
N ALA A 136 8.69 -20.28 -1.57
CA ALA A 136 8.84 -20.19 -0.12
C ALA A 136 10.32 -20.33 0.26
N THR A 137 10.76 -19.58 1.26
CA THR A 137 12.14 -19.61 1.77
C THR A 137 12.17 -19.97 3.24
N THR A 138 13.34 -20.37 3.71
CA THR A 138 13.63 -20.74 5.09
C THR A 138 14.81 -19.91 5.64
N LEU A 139 15.00 -19.92 6.96
CA LEU A 139 16.18 -19.29 7.56
C LEU A 139 17.50 -19.91 7.08
N ALA A 140 17.49 -21.20 6.74
CA ALA A 140 18.66 -21.89 6.21
C ALA A 140 19.08 -21.34 4.83
N ASP A 141 18.12 -21.00 3.97
CA ASP A 141 18.40 -20.40 2.66
C ASP A 141 19.11 -19.05 2.79
N TYR A 142 18.71 -18.24 3.78
CA TYR A 142 19.34 -16.96 4.07
C TYR A 142 20.67 -17.09 4.81
N ALA A 143 20.84 -18.12 5.63
CA ALA A 143 22.12 -18.44 6.28
C ALA A 143 23.17 -18.89 5.24
N ALA A 144 22.75 -19.66 4.24
CA ALA A 144 23.61 -20.06 3.12
C ALA A 144 23.92 -18.87 2.20
N ASN A 145 22.92 -18.04 1.90
CA ASN A 145 23.09 -16.84 1.09
C ASN A 145 22.10 -15.74 1.50
N ILE A 146 22.59 -14.69 2.16
CA ILE A 146 21.75 -13.55 2.57
C ILE A 146 21.16 -12.76 1.38
N ARG A 147 21.64 -13.01 0.15
CA ARG A 147 21.09 -12.42 -1.08
C ARG A 147 20.02 -13.30 -1.75
N THR A 148 19.61 -14.41 -1.13
CA THR A 148 18.54 -15.27 -1.66
C THR A 148 17.29 -14.45 -2.01
N GLY A 149 16.85 -14.54 -3.27
CA GLY A 149 15.69 -13.83 -3.80
C GLY A 149 15.89 -12.33 -4.10
N ASN A 150 17.09 -11.77 -3.91
CA ASN A 150 17.36 -10.35 -4.14
C ASN A 150 17.11 -9.89 -5.58
N ASP A 151 17.32 -10.79 -6.53
CA ASP A 151 17.13 -10.51 -7.95
C ASP A 151 15.73 -10.92 -8.43
N ALA A 152 14.83 -11.31 -7.53
CA ALA A 152 13.48 -11.71 -7.88
C ALA A 152 12.73 -10.61 -8.64
N SER A 153 12.14 -10.98 -9.77
CA SER A 153 11.40 -10.10 -10.68
C SER A 153 9.91 -10.43 -10.67
N ALA A 154 9.08 -9.40 -10.69
CA ALA A 154 7.62 -9.51 -10.80
C ALA A 154 7.11 -9.81 -12.22
N GLY A 155 8.01 -9.88 -13.22
CA GLY A 155 7.67 -10.20 -14.60
C GLY A 155 8.46 -9.42 -15.63
N ALA A 156 8.30 -9.82 -16.90
CA ALA A 156 8.87 -9.17 -18.07
C ALA A 156 7.82 -9.10 -19.19
N THR A 157 7.96 -8.15 -20.11
CA THR A 157 7.07 -8.02 -21.27
C THR A 157 7.32 -9.12 -22.32
N THR A 158 8.52 -9.70 -22.33
CA THR A 158 8.89 -10.83 -23.18
C THR A 158 9.58 -11.93 -22.37
N PHE A 159 9.43 -13.17 -22.83
CA PHE A 159 10.25 -14.29 -22.40
C PHE A 159 11.68 -14.18 -22.95
N GLY A 160 12.60 -14.99 -22.43
CA GLY A 160 14.00 -15.03 -22.88
C GLY A 160 14.18 -15.40 -24.36
N ASN A 161 13.18 -16.00 -25.01
CA ASN A 161 13.18 -16.27 -26.46
C ASN A 161 12.63 -15.10 -27.31
N GLY A 162 12.27 -13.97 -26.69
CA GLY A 162 11.74 -12.78 -27.37
C GLY A 162 10.22 -12.78 -27.59
N THR A 163 9.50 -13.87 -27.31
CA THR A 163 8.03 -13.90 -27.42
C THR A 163 7.38 -13.12 -26.28
N ALA A 164 6.29 -12.41 -26.56
CA ALA A 164 5.57 -11.65 -25.53
C ALA A 164 4.98 -12.56 -24.44
N THR A 165 5.04 -12.13 -23.19
CA THR A 165 4.36 -12.83 -22.10
C THR A 165 2.84 -12.62 -22.19
N PRO A 166 1.99 -13.57 -21.75
CA PRO A 166 0.54 -13.37 -21.74
C PRO A 166 0.08 -12.13 -20.98
N LEU A 167 0.85 -11.69 -19.98
CA LEU A 167 0.60 -10.48 -19.20
C LEU A 167 1.55 -9.32 -19.57
N ALA A 168 2.07 -9.28 -20.80
CA ALA A 168 2.97 -8.23 -21.25
C ALA A 168 2.40 -6.82 -21.04
N ALA A 169 1.13 -6.59 -21.38
CA ALA A 169 0.48 -5.30 -21.16
C ALA A 169 0.33 -4.95 -19.67
N ALA A 170 0.13 -5.95 -18.80
CA ALA A 170 0.09 -5.75 -17.36
C ALA A 170 1.46 -5.33 -16.81
N VAL A 171 2.52 -6.03 -17.23
CA VAL A 171 3.89 -5.73 -16.84
C VAL A 171 4.31 -4.36 -17.36
N ASP A 172 3.95 -4.02 -18.59
CA ASP A 172 4.19 -2.71 -19.18
C ASP A 172 3.47 -1.62 -18.37
N PHE A 173 2.15 -1.71 -18.18
CA PHE A 173 1.38 -0.77 -17.36
C PHE A 173 2.00 -0.55 -15.96
N ILE A 174 2.37 -1.63 -15.28
CA ILE A 174 2.97 -1.54 -13.94
C ILE A 174 4.31 -0.80 -14.00
N ASN A 175 5.19 -1.15 -14.94
CA ASN A 175 6.54 -0.62 -14.98
C ASN A 175 6.64 0.78 -15.59
N THR A 176 5.84 1.09 -16.61
CA THR A 176 5.97 2.31 -17.41
C THR A 176 4.98 3.40 -17.01
N ILE A 177 3.81 3.03 -16.50
CA ILE A 177 2.77 3.99 -16.06
C ILE A 177 2.76 4.05 -14.54
N ALA A 178 2.32 2.98 -13.87
CA ALA A 178 1.99 3.06 -12.45
C ALA A 178 3.22 3.33 -11.56
N ARG A 179 4.39 2.76 -11.92
CA ARG A 179 5.66 2.93 -11.20
C ARG A 179 6.58 4.00 -11.78
N ALA A 180 6.13 4.81 -12.73
CA ALA A 180 6.94 5.90 -13.26
C ALA A 180 7.35 6.86 -12.12
N ASN A 181 8.63 7.28 -12.10
CA ASN A 181 9.20 8.16 -11.08
C ASN A 181 9.14 7.62 -9.63
N ALA A 182 9.14 6.29 -9.46
CA ALA A 182 9.00 5.59 -8.17
C ALA A 182 10.17 5.68 -7.17
N SER A 183 11.26 6.40 -7.49
CA SER A 183 12.45 6.39 -6.63
C SER A 183 12.23 7.21 -5.36
N THR A 184 12.50 6.59 -4.22
CA THR A 184 12.53 7.26 -2.91
C THR A 184 13.86 7.97 -2.63
N GLU A 185 14.88 7.78 -3.48
CA GLU A 185 16.22 8.36 -3.25
C GLU A 185 16.24 9.89 -3.26
N PRO A 186 15.51 10.59 -4.16
CA PRO A 186 15.37 12.05 -4.04
C PRO A 186 14.78 12.45 -2.69
N ALA A 187 13.69 11.79 -2.27
CA ALA A 187 13.00 12.09 -1.02
C ALA A 187 13.88 11.89 0.22
N LYS A 188 14.65 10.80 0.26
CA LYS A 188 15.64 10.54 1.32
C LYS A 188 16.75 11.57 1.41
N ARG A 189 17.02 12.31 0.33
CA ARG A 189 18.12 13.29 0.24
C ARG A 189 17.65 14.73 0.32
N ILE A 190 16.35 14.98 0.15
CA ILE A 190 15.71 16.31 0.26
C ILE A 190 15.60 16.82 1.71
N PHE A 191 15.99 16.03 2.72
CA PHE A 191 16.12 16.50 4.10
C PHE A 191 17.01 17.74 4.27
N ALA A 192 17.86 18.07 3.29
CA ALA A 192 18.66 19.30 3.31
C ALA A 192 17.90 20.61 3.07
N ARG A 193 16.64 20.58 2.62
CA ARG A 193 15.81 21.81 2.54
C ARG A 193 15.62 22.48 3.90
N TYR A 194 15.97 21.78 4.98
CA TYR A 194 15.79 22.21 6.36
C TYR A 194 17.11 22.29 7.14
N GLN A 195 18.26 22.31 6.45
CA GLN A 195 19.58 22.66 7.03
C GLN A 195 19.77 24.19 7.22
N GLY A 196 18.70 24.97 7.07
CA GLY A 196 18.70 26.45 7.09
C GLY A 196 18.57 27.05 5.69
N ASP A 197 18.39 28.37 5.64
CA ASP A 197 18.33 29.14 4.39
C ASP A 197 19.72 29.16 3.75
N ALA A 198 19.92 28.34 2.71
CA ALA A 198 21.19 28.09 2.00
C ALA A 198 22.15 27.10 2.70
N PRO A 199 21.94 25.78 2.57
CA PRO A 199 22.96 24.82 2.99
C PRO A 199 24.23 25.05 2.17
N ALA A 200 25.38 25.15 2.85
CA ALA A 200 26.69 25.32 2.21
C ALA A 200 27.07 24.15 1.28
N ILE A 201 26.35 23.03 1.32
CA ILE A 201 26.65 21.78 0.62
C ILE A 201 25.36 21.14 0.10
N ASN A 202 25.41 20.64 -1.14
CA ASN A 202 24.33 19.87 -1.76
C ASN A 202 24.27 18.45 -1.16
N PRO A 203 23.15 17.98 -0.58
CA PRO A 203 23.03 16.60 -0.07
C PRO A 203 23.06 15.52 -1.16
N LEU A 204 22.90 15.91 -2.42
CA LEU A 204 23.09 15.05 -3.59
C LEU A 204 24.55 15.03 -4.06
N ASP A 205 25.45 15.72 -3.36
CA ASP A 205 26.88 15.67 -3.65
C ASP A 205 27.36 14.21 -3.59
N ALA A 206 28.04 13.81 -4.67
CA ALA A 206 28.51 12.44 -4.88
C ALA A 206 29.42 11.94 -3.74
N ARG A 207 30.06 12.85 -2.99
CA ARG A 207 30.88 12.53 -1.82
C ARG A 207 30.10 11.79 -0.74
N PHE A 208 28.82 12.13 -0.50
CA PHE A 208 28.00 11.42 0.49
C PHE A 208 27.57 10.02 0.00
N ASN A 209 27.34 9.87 -1.31
CA ASN A 209 26.92 8.60 -1.91
C ASN A 209 28.05 7.57 -1.94
N ASN A 210 29.27 8.02 -2.23
CA ASN A 210 30.44 7.17 -2.42
C ASN A 210 31.34 7.09 -1.17
N TYR A 211 30.93 7.68 -0.04
CA TYR A 211 31.70 7.58 1.18
C TYR A 211 31.70 6.15 1.72
N SER A 212 32.87 5.70 2.17
CA SER A 212 33.05 4.42 2.81
C SER A 212 34.02 4.57 3.97
N ALA A 213 33.55 4.22 5.17
CA ALA A 213 34.37 4.22 6.38
C ALA A 213 35.53 3.22 6.34
N THR A 214 35.56 2.32 5.35
CA THR A 214 36.56 1.28 5.21
C THR A 214 37.53 1.55 4.06
N THR A 215 37.06 2.15 2.97
CA THR A 215 37.86 2.32 1.74
C THR A 215 38.12 3.77 1.34
N ASN A 216 37.42 4.75 1.91
CA ASN A 216 37.57 6.17 1.56
C ASN A 216 37.33 7.09 2.78
N ARG A 217 38.17 6.93 3.81
CA ARG A 217 38.02 7.63 5.11
C ARG A 217 38.25 9.13 5.04
N THR A 218 39.08 9.58 4.10
CA THR A 218 39.42 11.00 3.91
C THR A 218 38.46 11.72 2.97
N GLY A 219 37.44 11.03 2.45
CA GLY A 219 36.48 11.60 1.50
C GLY A 219 35.47 12.58 2.11
N LEU A 220 35.36 12.63 3.45
CA LEU A 220 34.52 13.56 4.20
C LEU A 220 35.27 14.12 5.41
N SER A 221 34.87 15.32 5.84
CA SER A 221 35.42 16.04 7.00
C SER A 221 34.32 16.67 7.85
N THR A 222 34.68 17.20 9.03
CA THR A 222 33.75 17.95 9.90
C THR A 222 33.18 19.20 9.23
N ARG A 223 33.93 19.85 8.34
CA ARG A 223 33.44 20.98 7.54
C ARG A 223 32.26 20.56 6.67
N ASP A 224 32.30 19.35 6.13
CA ASP A 224 31.27 18.85 5.21
C ASP A 224 29.92 18.58 5.89
N THR A 225 29.91 18.50 7.22
CA THR A 225 28.76 18.06 8.02
C THR A 225 28.36 19.05 9.12
N ALA A 226 29.10 20.15 9.28
CA ALA A 226 28.85 21.17 10.29
C ALA A 226 27.45 21.82 10.18
N ALA A 227 26.89 21.87 8.97
CA ALA A 227 25.57 22.45 8.70
C ALA A 227 24.40 21.47 8.93
N LEU A 228 24.67 20.19 9.22
CA LEU A 228 23.58 19.24 9.47
C LEU A 228 22.84 19.61 10.75
N VAL A 229 21.51 19.69 10.65
CA VAL A 229 20.64 19.95 11.81
C VAL A 229 20.58 18.70 12.68
N VAL A 230 20.69 18.91 13.99
CA VAL A 230 20.62 17.84 15.01
C VAL A 230 19.27 17.99 15.71
N PRO A 231 18.27 17.15 15.39
CA PRO A 231 16.98 17.23 16.06
C PRO A 231 17.08 17.00 17.57
N ALA A 232 16.39 17.84 18.35
CA ALA A 232 16.50 17.83 19.81
C ALA A 232 16.15 16.46 20.45
N TYR A 233 15.18 15.73 19.87
CA TYR A 233 14.74 14.43 20.40
C TYR A 233 15.82 13.34 20.33
N LEU A 234 16.84 13.46 19.49
CA LEU A 234 17.92 12.46 19.43
C LEU A 234 18.71 12.40 20.74
N SER A 235 18.68 13.48 21.53
CA SER A 235 19.25 13.52 22.87
C SER A 235 18.52 12.59 23.86
N ASN A 236 17.31 12.11 23.53
CA ASN A 236 16.56 11.17 24.36
C ASN A 236 16.99 9.71 24.17
N PHE A 237 17.86 9.43 23.19
CA PHE A 237 18.38 8.10 22.90
C PHE A 237 19.84 8.00 23.32
N PRO A 238 20.28 6.85 23.87
CA PRO A 238 21.69 6.64 24.18
C PRO A 238 22.49 6.65 22.87
N VAL A 239 23.52 7.48 22.81
CA VAL A 239 24.47 7.48 21.70
C VAL A 239 25.60 6.49 21.99
N PRO A 240 26.19 5.85 20.97
CA PRO A 240 27.35 5.01 21.20
C PRO A 240 28.49 5.79 21.85
N ALA A 241 29.17 5.18 22.82
CA ALA A 241 30.18 5.85 23.64
C ALA A 241 31.26 6.58 22.81
N VAL A 242 31.65 6.01 21.67
CA VAL A 242 32.63 6.58 20.73
C VAL A 242 32.25 7.96 20.20
N TYR A 243 30.95 8.29 20.14
CA TYR A 243 30.48 9.60 19.68
C TYR A 243 30.35 10.62 20.81
N GLY A 244 30.09 10.18 22.04
CA GLY A 244 29.99 11.03 23.23
C GLY A 244 28.76 11.95 23.28
N THR A 245 28.37 12.61 22.19
CA THR A 245 27.21 13.52 22.11
C THR A 245 26.31 13.21 20.92
N ALA A 246 25.02 13.60 21.03
CA ALA A 246 24.06 13.51 19.93
C ALA A 246 24.49 14.33 18.69
N GLU A 247 25.15 15.46 18.91
CA GLU A 247 25.69 16.28 17.83
C GLU A 247 26.74 15.52 17.01
N ARG A 248 27.74 14.92 17.67
CA ARG A 248 28.76 14.10 17.01
C ARG A 248 28.15 12.87 16.36
N TRP A 249 27.13 12.26 16.99
CA TRP A 249 26.42 11.11 16.43
C TRP A 249 25.73 11.44 15.09
N VAL A 250 25.09 12.60 14.99
CA VAL A 250 24.45 13.05 13.75
C VAL A 250 25.47 13.50 12.71
N ARG A 251 26.40 14.37 13.11
CA ARG A 251 27.30 15.05 12.17
C ARG A 251 28.49 14.20 11.77
N GLY A 252 28.99 13.33 12.64
CA GLY A 252 30.33 12.77 12.54
C GLY A 252 31.38 13.70 13.14
N PHE A 253 32.61 13.22 13.32
CA PHE A 253 33.69 13.99 13.94
C PHE A 253 35.08 13.47 13.52
N THR A 254 36.10 14.31 13.67
CA THR A 254 37.51 13.89 13.49
C THR A 254 38.08 13.40 14.81
N VAL A 255 38.76 12.24 14.79
CA VAL A 255 39.38 11.65 15.98
C VAL A 255 40.55 12.52 16.46
N THR A 256 40.54 12.88 17.74
CA THR A 256 41.62 13.64 18.39
C THR A 256 42.51 12.74 19.25
N GLN A 257 43.73 13.19 19.57
CA GLN A 257 44.64 12.47 20.47
C GLN A 257 43.99 12.21 21.84
N ALA A 258 43.32 13.22 22.41
CA ALA A 258 42.64 13.08 23.70
C ALA A 258 41.58 11.97 23.70
N MET A 259 40.92 11.71 22.58
CA MET A 259 39.94 10.61 22.47
C MET A 259 40.62 9.24 22.47
N ILE A 260 41.79 9.13 21.84
CA ILE A 260 42.61 7.90 21.86
C ILE A 260 43.16 7.66 23.27
N ASP A 261 43.66 8.70 23.93
CA ASP A 261 44.16 8.62 25.30
C ASP A 261 43.04 8.20 26.27
N ALA A 262 41.85 8.78 26.13
CA ALA A 262 40.66 8.40 26.90
C ALA A 262 40.20 6.95 26.61
N ASN A 263 40.54 6.41 25.44
CA ASN A 263 40.29 5.02 25.05
C ASN A 263 41.50 4.10 25.36
N GLY A 264 42.37 4.48 26.31
CA GLY A 264 43.51 3.68 26.75
C GLY A 264 44.61 3.53 25.68
N GLY A 265 44.78 4.54 24.82
CA GLY A 265 45.79 4.56 23.76
C GLY A 265 45.43 3.76 22.52
N ARG A 266 44.19 3.27 22.40
CA ARG A 266 43.74 2.39 21.30
C ARG A 266 42.90 3.15 20.27
N PRO A 267 42.98 2.79 18.97
CA PRO A 267 42.06 3.29 17.94
C PRO A 267 40.60 3.15 18.34
N LEU A 268 39.78 4.12 17.95
CA LEU A 268 38.34 4.09 18.20
C LEU A 268 37.66 3.06 17.30
N THR A 269 36.69 2.32 17.82
CA THR A 269 35.89 1.37 17.03
C THR A 269 34.43 1.81 17.01
N VAL A 270 33.86 1.93 15.81
CA VAL A 270 32.47 2.35 15.64
C VAL A 270 31.56 1.13 15.56
N PRO A 271 30.50 1.04 16.38
CA PRO A 271 29.52 -0.04 16.28
C PRO A 271 28.86 -0.09 14.92
N ASN A 272 28.62 -1.29 14.41
CA ASN A 272 27.91 -1.53 13.15
C ASN A 272 28.52 -0.81 11.93
N VAL A 273 29.83 -0.58 11.94
CA VAL A 273 30.58 -0.07 10.79
C VAL A 273 31.84 -0.90 10.64
N GLY A 274 32.01 -1.55 9.50
CA GLY A 274 33.17 -2.38 9.23
C GLY A 274 33.03 -3.18 7.95
N THR A 275 33.75 -4.29 7.88
CA THR A 275 33.70 -5.22 6.75
C THR A 275 33.34 -6.62 7.23
N PHE A 276 32.70 -7.38 6.36
CA PHE A 276 32.51 -8.82 6.55
C PHE A 276 33.42 -9.57 5.57
N SER A 277 34.07 -10.61 6.07
CA SER A 277 34.75 -11.62 5.27
C SER A 277 34.19 -12.99 5.68
N GLY A 278 33.42 -13.61 4.78
CA GLY A 278 32.59 -14.75 5.15
C GLY A 278 31.63 -14.41 6.29
N SER A 279 31.69 -15.16 7.39
CA SER A 279 30.90 -14.95 8.61
C SER A 279 31.59 -14.06 9.67
N THR A 280 32.83 -13.63 9.42
CA THR A 280 33.60 -12.84 10.39
C THR A 280 33.41 -11.36 10.13
N PHE A 281 32.94 -10.63 11.16
CA PHE A 281 32.87 -9.19 11.15
C PHE A 281 34.17 -8.58 11.67
N THR A 282 34.77 -7.69 10.88
CA THR A 282 35.91 -6.86 11.29
C THR A 282 35.43 -5.41 11.43
N PRO A 283 35.31 -4.89 12.66
CA PRO A 283 34.94 -3.49 12.88
C PRO A 283 35.95 -2.52 12.26
N ALA A 284 35.47 -1.37 11.77
CA ALA A 284 36.35 -0.28 11.35
C ALA A 284 36.97 0.41 12.57
N THR A 285 38.30 0.54 12.56
CA THR A 285 39.07 1.28 13.58
C THR A 285 39.51 2.64 13.06
N PHE A 286 39.46 3.68 13.87
CA PHE A 286 39.79 5.06 13.50
C PHE A 286 40.92 5.61 14.37
N SER A 287 41.95 6.12 13.71
CA SER A 287 43.15 6.71 14.31
C SER A 287 43.04 8.24 14.38
N VAL A 288 43.95 8.90 15.09
CA VAL A 288 44.01 10.37 15.14
C VAL A 288 44.04 10.95 13.73
N GLY A 289 43.17 11.92 13.46
CA GLY A 289 43.01 12.55 12.15
C GLY A 289 42.00 11.87 11.22
N ASP A 290 41.60 10.63 11.49
CA ASP A 290 40.53 9.97 10.72
C ASP A 290 39.18 10.65 10.99
N TYR A 291 38.33 10.69 9.97
CA TYR A 291 36.95 11.12 10.09
C TYR A 291 36.02 9.94 10.38
N VAL A 292 35.30 10.01 11.49
CA VAL A 292 34.26 9.07 11.88
C VAL A 292 32.91 9.56 11.32
N PRO A 293 32.22 8.76 10.48
CA PRO A 293 30.94 9.17 9.93
C PRO A 293 29.84 9.20 11.00
N GLY A 294 28.97 10.21 10.91
CA GLY A 294 27.70 10.25 11.61
C GLY A 294 26.56 9.62 10.80
N ILE A 295 25.32 9.86 11.22
CA ILE A 295 24.12 9.34 10.58
C ILE A 295 23.49 10.29 9.53
N GLY A 296 23.96 11.54 9.43
CA GLY A 296 23.52 12.46 8.37
C GLY A 296 22.19 13.15 8.69
N THR A 297 21.06 12.46 8.50
CA THR A 297 19.68 12.88 8.86
C THR A 297 18.81 11.61 8.97
N SER A 298 17.47 11.67 8.77
CA SER A 298 16.46 10.62 9.07
C SER A 298 17.06 9.20 9.21
N PRO A 299 17.49 8.82 10.42
CA PRO A 299 18.34 7.65 10.61
C PRO A 299 17.53 6.37 10.66
N ARG A 300 18.16 5.27 10.19
CA ARG A 300 17.62 3.93 10.45
C ARG A 300 17.46 3.69 11.95
N PRO A 301 16.42 2.98 12.41
CA PRO A 301 16.24 2.72 13.84
C PRO A 301 17.46 2.06 14.50
N TYR A 302 18.09 1.08 13.84
CA TYR A 302 19.28 0.39 14.36
C TYR A 302 20.51 1.29 14.51
N ARG A 303 20.49 2.48 13.91
CA ARG A 303 21.49 3.53 14.14
C ARG A 303 21.07 4.39 15.33
N VAL A 304 19.78 4.72 15.49
CA VAL A 304 19.32 5.57 16.60
C VAL A 304 19.52 4.93 17.97
N ALA A 305 19.24 3.64 18.12
CA ALA A 305 19.27 2.96 19.41
C ALA A 305 19.92 1.59 19.30
N THR A 306 20.83 1.30 20.23
CA THR A 306 21.49 -0.01 20.37
C THR A 306 20.54 -1.13 20.75
N ASP A 307 19.39 -0.79 21.33
CA ASP A 307 18.39 -1.75 21.82
C ASP A 307 17.51 -2.33 20.70
N VAL A 308 17.67 -1.85 19.46
CA VAL A 308 16.99 -2.42 18.28
C VAL A 308 17.56 -3.79 17.96
N ALA A 309 16.74 -4.83 18.14
CA ALA A 309 17.15 -6.23 17.96
C ALA A 309 17.09 -6.66 16.48
N VAL A 310 18.12 -6.27 15.71
CA VAL A 310 18.28 -6.65 14.30
C VAL A 310 18.55 -8.17 14.18
N PRO A 311 17.86 -8.90 13.28
CA PRO A 311 18.17 -10.30 13.00
C PRO A 311 19.66 -10.52 12.72
N VAL A 312 20.26 -11.57 13.31
CA VAL A 312 21.70 -11.85 13.18
C VAL A 312 22.12 -11.97 11.71
N LEU A 313 21.28 -12.61 10.88
CA LEU A 313 21.53 -12.78 9.45
C LEU A 313 21.57 -11.46 8.66
N LEU A 314 21.02 -10.36 9.18
CA LEU A 314 21.07 -9.03 8.54
C LEU A 314 22.28 -8.20 8.99
N ARG A 315 23.06 -8.64 9.99
CA ARG A 315 24.29 -7.95 10.43
C ARG A 315 25.30 -7.71 9.29
N PRO A 316 25.53 -8.66 8.36
CA PRO A 316 26.37 -8.41 7.20
C PRO A 316 25.91 -7.22 6.36
N ILE A 317 24.60 -7.02 6.23
CA ILE A 317 24.02 -5.94 5.43
C ILE A 317 24.20 -4.59 6.15
N ILE A 318 23.78 -4.50 7.41
CA ILE A 318 23.78 -3.20 8.12
C ILE A 318 25.19 -2.70 8.42
N ASN A 319 26.15 -3.61 8.69
CA ASN A 319 27.49 -3.22 9.11
C ASN A 319 28.39 -2.77 7.95
N SER A 320 28.07 -3.17 6.72
CA SER A 320 28.78 -2.72 5.52
C SER A 320 28.15 -1.48 4.87
N THR A 321 27.04 -0.98 5.41
CA THR A 321 26.29 0.11 4.79
C THR A 321 26.92 1.47 5.09
N ASN A 322 27.05 2.32 4.05
CA ASN A 322 27.47 3.71 4.17
C ASN A 322 26.47 4.50 5.05
N PRO A 323 26.88 4.98 6.25
CA PRO A 323 25.97 5.67 7.18
C PRO A 323 25.29 6.92 6.61
N TYR A 324 25.92 7.64 5.66
CA TYR A 324 25.36 8.86 5.05
C TYR A 324 24.44 8.59 3.85
N ALA A 325 24.57 7.44 3.20
CA ALA A 325 23.70 7.06 2.08
C ALA A 325 22.48 6.24 2.51
N ASP A 326 22.29 6.03 3.82
CA ASP A 326 21.34 5.09 4.38
C ASP A 326 20.13 5.76 5.04
N GLY A 327 19.46 6.64 4.29
CA GLY A 327 18.27 7.36 4.75
C GLY A 327 17.08 6.44 5.01
N ALA A 328 16.40 6.65 6.13
CA ALA A 328 15.26 5.82 6.56
C ALA A 328 13.92 6.27 6.01
N TYR A 329 13.67 7.58 5.93
CA TYR A 329 12.39 8.14 5.48
C TYR A 329 12.47 8.63 4.04
N PRO A 330 11.47 8.35 3.19
CA PRO A 330 10.48 7.29 3.36
C PRO A 330 11.08 5.90 3.08
N SER A 331 10.38 4.85 3.52
CA SER A 331 10.82 3.48 3.30
C SER A 331 10.68 3.07 1.82
N GLY A 332 11.82 2.95 1.13
CA GLY A 332 11.86 2.51 -0.27
C GLY A 332 11.30 1.11 -0.52
N HIS A 333 11.48 0.19 0.43
CA HIS A 333 10.92 -1.16 0.34
C HIS A 333 9.41 -1.16 0.48
N THR A 334 8.88 -0.39 1.45
CA THR A 334 7.44 -0.20 1.61
C THR A 334 6.85 0.45 0.37
N ASN A 335 7.48 1.52 -0.15
CA ASN A 335 7.09 2.17 -1.38
C ASN A 335 7.03 1.19 -2.55
N SER A 336 8.09 0.40 -2.79
CA SER A 336 8.08 -0.59 -3.88
C SER A 336 7.00 -1.67 -3.70
N GLY A 337 6.74 -2.10 -2.47
CA GLY A 337 5.68 -3.06 -2.18
C GLY A 337 4.29 -2.50 -2.50
N TYR A 338 3.97 -1.30 -2.00
CA TYR A 338 2.68 -0.66 -2.27
C TYR A 338 2.51 -0.25 -3.73
N LEU A 339 3.56 0.22 -4.41
CA LEU A 339 3.57 0.47 -5.84
C LEU A 339 3.11 -0.77 -6.62
N GLN A 340 3.69 -1.93 -6.32
CA GLN A 340 3.27 -3.19 -6.94
C GLN A 340 1.82 -3.54 -6.56
N ALA A 341 1.48 -3.46 -5.27
CA ALA A 341 0.19 -3.90 -4.75
C ALA A 341 -0.97 -3.09 -5.33
N LEU A 342 -0.85 -1.75 -5.35
CA LEU A 342 -1.89 -0.85 -5.88
C LEU A 342 -2.07 -1.03 -7.39
N SER A 343 -0.96 -1.20 -8.12
CA SER A 343 -1.02 -1.40 -9.58
C SER A 343 -1.63 -2.75 -9.95
N THR A 344 -1.24 -3.82 -9.26
CA THR A 344 -1.86 -5.14 -9.44
C THR A 344 -3.31 -5.15 -8.96
N ALA A 345 -3.65 -4.43 -7.89
CA ALA A 345 -5.03 -4.29 -7.42
C ALA A 345 -5.92 -3.56 -8.43
N PHE A 346 -5.39 -2.57 -9.15
CA PHE A 346 -6.11 -1.94 -10.27
C PHE A 346 -6.43 -2.97 -11.36
N LEU A 347 -5.51 -3.87 -11.68
CA LEU A 347 -5.71 -4.93 -12.68
C LEU A 347 -6.55 -6.11 -12.18
N VAL A 348 -6.50 -6.42 -10.89
CA VAL A 348 -7.15 -7.55 -10.22
C VAL A 348 -7.90 -7.06 -8.97
N PRO A 349 -8.97 -6.25 -9.14
CA PRO A 349 -9.67 -5.63 -8.01
C PRO A 349 -10.29 -6.65 -7.05
N GLN A 350 -10.53 -7.88 -7.50
CA GLN A 350 -11.00 -8.99 -6.69
C GLN A 350 -10.02 -9.41 -5.58
N ARG A 351 -8.75 -9.01 -5.68
CA ARG A 351 -7.69 -9.28 -4.69
C ARG A 351 -7.11 -8.02 -4.07
N ALA A 352 -7.74 -6.85 -4.28
CA ALA A 352 -7.21 -5.57 -3.84
C ALA A 352 -6.93 -5.52 -2.32
N GLN A 353 -7.85 -6.00 -1.49
CA GLN A 353 -7.70 -6.01 -0.04
C GLN A 353 -6.55 -6.92 0.44
N GLN A 354 -6.37 -8.08 -0.19
CA GLN A 354 -5.29 -9.00 0.14
C GLN A 354 -3.93 -8.44 -0.29
N LEU A 355 -3.84 -7.82 -1.47
CA LEU A 355 -2.65 -7.13 -1.94
C LEU A 355 -2.27 -5.95 -1.03
N LEU A 356 -3.25 -5.13 -0.61
CA LEU A 356 -3.05 -4.05 0.36
C LEU A 356 -2.57 -4.57 1.71
N THR A 357 -3.14 -5.69 2.19
CA THR A 357 -2.73 -6.33 3.44
C THR A 357 -1.30 -6.82 3.34
N ARG A 358 -0.95 -7.51 2.26
CA ARG A 358 0.40 -8.00 2.00
C ARG A 358 1.43 -6.87 1.91
N ALA A 359 1.09 -5.76 1.27
CA ALA A 359 1.95 -4.57 1.24
C ALA A 359 2.14 -3.93 2.62
N SER A 360 1.07 -3.87 3.43
CA SER A 360 1.16 -3.41 4.82
C SER A 360 2.03 -4.31 5.68
N GLU A 361 1.96 -5.62 5.46
CA GLU A 361 2.77 -6.62 6.15
C GLU A 361 4.25 -6.49 5.76
N LEU A 362 4.57 -6.30 4.48
CA LEU A 362 5.93 -6.02 4.02
C LEU A 362 6.51 -4.79 4.74
N GLY A 363 5.74 -3.70 4.81
CA GLY A 363 6.13 -2.51 5.57
C GLY A 363 6.37 -2.80 7.05
N ASN A 364 5.44 -3.50 7.69
CA ASN A 364 5.58 -3.93 9.08
C ASN A 364 6.81 -4.82 9.32
N ASN A 365 7.12 -5.70 8.36
CA ASN A 365 8.30 -6.57 8.38
C ASN A 365 9.59 -5.77 8.32
N ARG A 366 9.59 -4.56 7.75
CA ARG A 366 10.74 -3.64 7.80
C ARG A 366 10.99 -3.06 9.18
N ILE A 367 9.93 -2.86 9.96
CA ILE A 367 10.01 -2.46 11.37
C ILE A 367 10.54 -3.63 12.20
N LEU A 368 9.96 -4.81 11.98
CA LEU A 368 10.41 -6.05 12.62
C LEU A 368 11.86 -6.39 12.27
N ALA A 369 12.38 -6.03 11.09
CA ALA A 369 13.79 -6.19 10.75
C ALA A 369 14.72 -5.18 11.47
N GLY A 370 14.16 -4.13 12.08
CA GLY A 370 14.90 -3.01 12.67
C GLY A 370 15.37 -1.95 11.65
N MET A 371 14.93 -2.06 10.38
CA MET A 371 15.42 -1.24 9.27
C MET A 371 14.64 0.05 9.05
N HIS A 372 13.40 0.10 9.51
CA HIS A 372 12.52 1.26 9.33
C HIS A 372 11.63 1.45 10.55
N SER A 373 11.27 2.70 10.81
CA SER A 373 10.31 3.07 11.83
C SER A 373 8.87 3.09 11.29
N PRO A 374 7.84 3.10 12.16
CA PRO A 374 6.46 3.33 11.74
C PRO A 374 6.29 4.51 10.77
N PHE A 375 6.90 5.66 11.05
CA PHE A 375 6.79 6.82 10.16
C PHE A 375 7.46 6.61 8.81
N ASP A 376 8.60 5.92 8.73
CA ASP A 376 9.23 5.59 7.44
C ASP A 376 8.31 4.73 6.57
N VAL A 377 7.64 3.76 7.19
CA VAL A 377 6.69 2.85 6.52
C VAL A 377 5.42 3.60 6.11
N MET A 378 4.87 4.45 6.98
CA MET A 378 3.74 5.31 6.64
C MET A 378 4.08 6.26 5.48
N GLY A 379 5.27 6.88 5.51
CA GLY A 379 5.77 7.72 4.42
C GLY A 379 5.89 6.97 3.10
N GLY A 380 6.45 5.75 3.12
CA GLY A 380 6.56 4.90 1.94
C GLY A 380 5.19 4.49 1.35
N ARG A 381 4.18 4.25 2.20
CA ARG A 381 2.79 4.04 1.76
C ARG A 381 2.19 5.31 1.13
N MET A 382 2.39 6.46 1.76
CA MET A 382 1.85 7.74 1.30
C MET A 382 2.42 8.11 -0.08
N GLU A 383 3.73 8.04 -0.22
CA GLU A 383 4.44 8.28 -1.49
C GLU A 383 3.96 7.35 -2.60
N SER A 384 3.96 6.03 -2.36
CA SER A 384 3.49 5.07 -3.38
C SER A 384 2.03 5.27 -3.78
N SER A 385 1.15 5.58 -2.82
CA SER A 385 -0.27 5.85 -3.11
C SER A 385 -0.42 7.07 -4.01
N ALA A 386 0.31 8.14 -3.70
CA ALA A 386 0.33 9.35 -4.50
C ALA A 386 0.91 9.13 -5.90
N ILE A 387 2.02 8.40 -6.03
CA ILE A 387 2.65 8.09 -7.32
C ILE A 387 1.70 7.29 -8.21
N VAL A 388 1.20 6.14 -7.72
CA VAL A 388 0.34 5.26 -8.53
C VAL A 388 -0.93 5.99 -8.97
N ALA A 389 -1.62 6.63 -8.03
CA ALA A 389 -2.86 7.33 -8.32
C ALA A 389 -2.64 8.48 -9.31
N THR A 390 -1.58 9.28 -9.13
CA THR A 390 -1.31 10.41 -10.01
C THR A 390 -0.92 9.97 -11.41
N ASN A 391 -0.11 8.91 -11.55
CA ASN A 391 0.28 8.39 -12.85
C ASN A 391 -0.89 7.74 -13.59
N ILE A 392 -1.73 6.96 -12.90
CA ILE A 392 -2.95 6.40 -13.49
C ILE A 392 -3.92 7.52 -13.87
N TYR A 393 -4.07 8.55 -13.03
CA TYR A 393 -4.89 9.71 -13.35
C TYR A 393 -4.38 10.42 -14.61
N GLY A 394 -3.08 10.70 -14.72
CA GLY A 394 -2.48 11.31 -15.91
C GLY A 394 -2.60 10.46 -17.18
N ALA A 395 -2.75 9.14 -17.05
CA ALA A 395 -2.99 8.23 -18.18
C ALA A 395 -4.46 8.20 -18.62
N LEU A 396 -5.41 8.52 -17.72
CA LEU A 396 -6.85 8.33 -17.93
C LEU A 396 -7.65 9.63 -18.00
N TYR A 397 -7.02 10.78 -17.73
CA TYR A 397 -7.66 12.09 -17.68
C TYR A 397 -6.89 13.12 -18.50
N ASP A 398 -7.61 14.03 -19.14
CA ASP A 398 -7.02 15.16 -19.86
C ASP A 398 -6.54 16.27 -18.90
N ALA A 399 -5.91 17.31 -19.45
CA ALA A 399 -5.40 18.45 -18.67
C ALA A 399 -6.52 19.26 -17.97
N ASN A 400 -7.77 19.15 -18.42
CA ASN A 400 -8.92 19.79 -17.81
C ASN A 400 -9.56 18.92 -16.71
N GLY A 401 -9.06 17.70 -16.51
CA GLY A 401 -9.59 16.73 -15.56
C GLY A 401 -10.81 15.97 -16.08
N ASN A 402 -11.06 15.97 -17.39
CA ASN A 402 -12.08 15.11 -17.99
C ASN A 402 -11.52 13.71 -18.21
N ARG A 403 -12.33 12.70 -17.90
CA ARG A 403 -11.98 11.30 -18.14
C ARG A 403 -11.97 11.02 -19.64
N LEU A 404 -10.86 10.45 -20.11
CA LEU A 404 -10.69 9.97 -21.48
C LEU A 404 -11.47 8.68 -21.69
N ASP A 405 -11.99 8.48 -22.90
CA ASP A 405 -12.48 7.17 -23.31
C ASP A 405 -11.29 6.23 -23.50
N TRP A 406 -10.95 5.52 -22.43
CA TRP A 406 -9.89 4.52 -22.41
C TRP A 406 -10.18 3.28 -23.27
N THR A 407 -11.37 3.13 -23.86
CA THR A 407 -11.68 2.05 -24.80
C THR A 407 -11.41 2.43 -26.25
N ASP A 408 -11.25 3.72 -26.53
CA ASP A 408 -10.93 4.25 -27.86
C ASP A 408 -9.42 4.13 -28.13
N PRO A 409 -9.00 3.36 -29.17
CA PRO A 409 -7.59 3.27 -29.58
C PRO A 409 -6.93 4.61 -29.92
N ALA A 410 -7.70 5.66 -30.24
CA ALA A 410 -7.16 7.00 -30.46
C ALA A 410 -6.54 7.60 -29.18
N ASN A 411 -7.03 7.20 -28.00
CA ASN A 411 -6.46 7.59 -26.70
C ASN A 411 -5.35 6.60 -26.29
N ALA A 412 -4.27 6.52 -27.07
CA ALA A 412 -3.28 5.44 -27.01
C ALA A 412 -2.81 5.05 -25.58
N THR A 413 -2.48 6.02 -24.71
CA THR A 413 -2.07 5.74 -23.33
C THR A 413 -3.22 5.15 -22.50
N ALA A 414 -4.40 5.76 -22.55
CA ALA A 414 -5.59 5.28 -21.83
C ALA A 414 -6.01 3.89 -22.34
N TYR A 415 -5.95 3.69 -23.66
CA TYR A 415 -6.19 2.41 -24.32
C TYR A 415 -5.20 1.33 -23.88
N GLY A 416 -3.91 1.68 -23.71
CA GLY A 416 -2.92 0.77 -23.12
C GLY A 416 -3.30 0.30 -21.72
N VAL A 417 -3.79 1.21 -20.85
CA VAL A 417 -4.28 0.86 -19.51
C VAL A 417 -5.50 -0.06 -19.58
N TYR A 418 -6.44 0.22 -20.48
CA TYR A 418 -7.60 -0.63 -20.72
C TYR A 418 -7.19 -2.04 -21.19
N GLN A 419 -6.25 -2.14 -22.13
CA GLN A 419 -5.73 -3.41 -22.60
C GLN A 419 -5.04 -4.20 -21.49
N ALA A 420 -4.23 -3.54 -20.66
CA ALA A 420 -3.62 -4.18 -19.49
C ALA A 420 -4.66 -4.80 -18.55
N TYR A 421 -5.73 -4.08 -18.24
CA TYR A 421 -6.84 -4.58 -17.42
C TYR A 421 -7.56 -5.76 -18.08
N ARG A 422 -7.98 -5.59 -19.35
CA ARG A 422 -8.73 -6.61 -20.12
C ARG A 422 -7.96 -7.91 -20.27
N GLN A 423 -6.69 -7.82 -20.67
CA GLN A 423 -5.84 -8.98 -20.91
C GLN A 423 -5.54 -9.71 -19.59
N THR A 424 -5.30 -8.98 -18.50
CA THR A 424 -5.11 -9.58 -17.18
C THR A 424 -6.33 -10.37 -16.73
N GLN A 425 -7.52 -9.77 -16.79
CA GLN A 425 -8.77 -10.43 -16.41
C GLN A 425 -9.04 -11.67 -17.26
N SER A 426 -8.86 -11.57 -18.59
CA SER A 426 -9.06 -12.67 -19.53
C SER A 426 -8.10 -13.83 -19.28
N TYR A 427 -6.80 -13.52 -19.16
CA TYR A 427 -5.76 -14.53 -18.93
C TYR A 427 -5.97 -15.27 -17.61
N LEU A 428 -6.18 -14.55 -16.51
CA LEU A 428 -6.36 -15.18 -15.20
C LEU A 428 -7.62 -16.05 -15.14
N ALA A 429 -8.72 -15.60 -15.74
CA ALA A 429 -9.93 -16.41 -15.85
C ALA A 429 -9.67 -17.70 -16.64
N SER A 430 -9.01 -17.57 -17.80
CA SER A 430 -8.69 -18.69 -18.69
C SER A 430 -7.71 -19.68 -18.07
N ALA A 431 -6.71 -19.20 -17.32
CA ALA A 431 -5.74 -20.03 -16.63
C ALA A 431 -6.38 -20.95 -15.57
N CYS A 432 -7.55 -20.57 -15.04
CA CYS A 432 -8.34 -21.40 -14.13
C CYS A 432 -9.45 -22.20 -14.83
N GLY A 433 -9.62 -22.09 -16.15
CA GLY A 433 -10.77 -22.65 -16.86
C GLY A 433 -12.12 -22.04 -16.46
N ALA A 434 -12.13 -20.78 -16.01
CA ALA A 434 -13.31 -20.10 -15.49
C ALA A 434 -13.80 -18.97 -16.42
N ALA A 435 -15.09 -18.64 -16.33
CA ALA A 435 -15.68 -17.56 -17.13
C ALA A 435 -15.23 -16.14 -16.69
N SER A 436 -14.73 -16.00 -15.46
CA SER A 436 -14.23 -14.75 -14.90
C SER A 436 -13.23 -15.00 -13.76
N VAL A 437 -12.49 -13.97 -13.37
CA VAL A 437 -11.60 -14.01 -12.20
C VAL A 437 -12.39 -14.30 -10.92
N THR A 438 -13.57 -13.69 -10.75
CA THR A 438 -14.45 -13.96 -9.60
C THR A 438 -14.88 -15.43 -9.57
N ALA A 439 -15.24 -16.02 -10.72
CA ALA A 439 -15.58 -17.44 -10.81
C ALA A 439 -14.38 -18.33 -10.46
N CYS A 440 -13.17 -17.98 -10.92
CA CYS A 440 -11.95 -18.70 -10.53
C CYS A 440 -11.75 -18.67 -9.00
N LEU A 441 -11.87 -17.49 -8.38
CA LEU A 441 -11.69 -17.33 -6.93
C LEU A 441 -12.75 -18.09 -6.12
N ASN A 442 -14.00 -18.10 -6.58
CA ASN A 442 -15.07 -18.87 -5.95
C ASN A 442 -14.81 -20.38 -6.03
N ALA A 443 -14.35 -20.88 -7.19
CA ALA A 443 -14.01 -22.28 -7.37
C ALA A 443 -12.81 -22.70 -6.52
N ALA A 444 -11.87 -21.77 -6.27
CA ALA A 444 -10.73 -21.97 -5.38
C ALA A 444 -11.04 -21.73 -3.88
N SER A 445 -12.31 -21.53 -3.51
CA SER A 445 -12.70 -21.32 -2.12
C SER A 445 -12.28 -22.52 -1.25
N GLY A 446 -11.52 -22.24 -0.19
CA GLY A 446 -10.96 -23.27 0.70
C GLY A 446 -9.56 -23.75 0.31
N ALA A 447 -8.98 -23.25 -0.79
CA ALA A 447 -7.56 -23.40 -1.07
C ALA A 447 -6.71 -22.69 -0.01
N ASN A 448 -5.44 -23.10 0.11
CA ASN A 448 -4.51 -22.44 1.01
C ASN A 448 -4.22 -21.02 0.52
N ASP A 449 -4.69 -20.02 1.27
CA ASP A 449 -4.51 -18.60 0.98
C ASP A 449 -4.21 -17.87 2.29
N ALA A 450 -2.98 -17.37 2.41
CA ALA A 450 -2.48 -16.68 3.60
C ALA A 450 -3.31 -15.43 3.97
N PHE A 451 -4.06 -14.88 3.01
CA PHE A 451 -4.88 -13.68 3.19
C PHE A 451 -6.38 -13.99 3.04
N ALA A 452 -6.83 -15.23 3.25
CA ALA A 452 -8.25 -15.59 3.20
C ALA A 452 -9.08 -14.98 4.35
N ASN A 453 -8.47 -14.68 5.50
CA ASN A 453 -9.18 -14.16 6.66
C ASN A 453 -9.37 -12.63 6.56
N ALA A 454 -10.49 -12.21 5.95
CA ALA A 454 -10.81 -10.81 5.75
C ALA A 454 -10.92 -9.98 7.05
N ALA A 455 -11.36 -10.58 8.16
CA ALA A 455 -11.49 -9.87 9.44
C ALA A 455 -10.10 -9.58 10.04
N GLN A 456 -9.21 -10.56 10.04
CA GLN A 456 -7.83 -10.39 10.49
C GLN A 456 -7.08 -9.39 9.60
N ASN A 457 -7.20 -9.53 8.27
CA ASN A 457 -6.60 -8.59 7.33
C ASN A 457 -7.04 -7.14 7.57
N LYS A 458 -8.35 -6.92 7.81
CA LYS A 458 -8.89 -5.58 8.11
C LYS A 458 -8.32 -5.03 9.42
N ALA A 459 -8.25 -5.85 10.46
CA ALA A 459 -7.69 -5.47 11.75
C ALA A 459 -6.20 -5.10 11.62
N ASP A 460 -5.40 -5.96 10.99
CA ASP A 460 -3.98 -5.77 10.79
C ASP A 460 -3.67 -4.53 9.94
N TYR A 461 -4.37 -4.38 8.80
CA TYR A 461 -4.21 -3.22 7.94
C TYR A 461 -4.57 -1.93 8.67
N THR A 462 -5.70 -1.92 9.38
CA THR A 462 -6.18 -0.74 10.13
C THR A 462 -5.21 -0.36 11.25
N ALA A 463 -4.70 -1.33 12.01
CA ALA A 463 -3.71 -1.08 13.06
C ALA A 463 -2.41 -0.48 12.48
N ARG A 464 -1.98 -0.94 11.31
CA ARG A 464 -0.79 -0.44 10.59
C ARG A 464 -1.04 0.87 9.84
N LEU A 465 -2.27 1.39 9.83
CA LEU A 465 -2.51 2.73 9.29
C LEU A 465 -1.83 3.81 10.12
N THR A 466 -1.80 3.60 11.44
CA THR A 466 -1.31 4.57 12.42
C THR A 466 -0.30 3.98 13.40
N TYR A 467 -0.07 2.66 13.43
CA TYR A 467 0.83 1.99 14.37
C TYR A 467 0.57 2.33 15.85
N GLY A 468 -0.71 2.56 16.21
CA GLY A 468 -1.12 2.89 17.57
C GLY A 468 -0.84 4.33 18.00
N PHE A 469 -0.26 5.17 17.14
CA PHE A 469 -0.19 6.60 17.38
C PHE A 469 -1.60 7.16 17.54
N GLN A 470 -1.78 8.03 18.52
CA GLN A 470 -3.06 8.70 18.77
C GLN A 470 -3.08 10.07 18.08
N PRO A 471 -4.27 10.58 17.72
CA PRO A 471 -4.38 11.95 17.26
C PRO A 471 -3.91 12.94 18.33
N SER A 472 -3.13 13.94 17.92
CA SER A 472 -2.75 15.11 18.69
C SER A 472 -3.25 16.36 17.96
N GLY A 473 -4.07 17.20 18.62
CA GLY A 473 -4.65 18.41 18.02
C GLY A 473 -6.12 18.22 17.56
N THR A 474 -6.58 19.06 16.62
CA THR A 474 -7.97 19.04 16.14
C THR A 474 -8.27 17.78 15.33
N VAL A 475 -9.21 16.99 15.82
CA VAL A 475 -9.69 15.75 15.19
C VAL A 475 -10.98 16.05 14.43
N ALA A 476 -10.93 15.89 13.11
CA ALA A 476 -12.08 16.03 12.22
C ALA A 476 -12.16 14.83 11.27
N PRO A 477 -13.37 14.31 10.97
CA PRO A 477 -13.56 13.30 9.93
C PRO A 477 -12.98 13.74 8.58
N MET A 478 -12.68 12.79 7.70
CA MET A 478 -12.26 13.12 6.34
C MET A 478 -13.47 13.54 5.51
N THR A 479 -13.35 14.67 4.82
CA THR A 479 -14.36 15.17 3.90
C THR A 479 -13.93 14.93 2.45
N ALA A 480 -14.87 15.02 1.50
CA ALA A 480 -14.54 14.90 0.09
C ALA A 480 -13.53 15.97 -0.39
N ALA A 481 -13.51 17.15 0.26
CA ALA A 481 -12.54 18.20 -0.04
C ALA A 481 -11.12 17.88 0.44
N ASP A 482 -10.98 16.96 1.41
CA ASP A 482 -9.68 16.50 1.91
C ASP A 482 -9.10 15.36 1.07
N VAL A 483 -9.91 14.70 0.23
CA VAL A 483 -9.48 13.58 -0.60
C VAL A 483 -8.69 14.10 -1.80
N PRO A 484 -7.49 13.58 -2.05
CA PRO A 484 -6.74 13.92 -3.26
C PRO A 484 -7.54 13.51 -4.48
N LEU A 485 -7.71 14.43 -5.42
CA LEU A 485 -8.50 14.18 -6.62
C LEU A 485 -8.09 12.88 -7.32
N GLN A 486 -6.78 12.65 -7.45
CA GLN A 486 -6.24 11.51 -8.17
C GLN A 486 -6.56 10.19 -7.45
N ALA A 487 -6.74 10.19 -6.13
CA ALA A 487 -6.95 8.97 -5.34
C ALA A 487 -8.17 8.17 -5.78
N GLN A 488 -9.19 8.82 -6.36
CA GLN A 488 -10.40 8.15 -6.85
C GLN A 488 -10.09 7.06 -7.90
N VAL A 489 -9.01 7.19 -8.68
CA VAL A 489 -8.65 6.18 -9.71
C VAL A 489 -8.26 4.83 -9.09
N LEU A 490 -7.82 4.82 -7.83
CA LEU A 490 -7.48 3.59 -7.12
C LEU A 490 -8.70 2.69 -6.87
N LEU A 491 -9.91 3.25 -6.99
CA LEU A 491 -11.17 2.53 -6.86
C LEU A 491 -11.89 2.32 -8.20
N LEU A 492 -11.30 2.77 -9.31
CA LEU A 492 -11.97 2.81 -10.62
C LEU A 492 -12.43 1.42 -11.10
N THR A 493 -11.54 0.43 -11.06
CA THR A 493 -11.84 -0.95 -11.49
C THR A 493 -12.55 -1.76 -10.41
N ARG A 494 -12.48 -1.33 -9.14
CA ARG A 494 -13.23 -1.92 -8.01
C ARG A 494 -14.70 -1.51 -8.02
N PHE A 495 -15.00 -0.24 -8.29
CA PHE A 495 -16.35 0.33 -8.36
C PHE A 495 -16.61 1.01 -9.70
N PRO A 496 -16.64 0.25 -10.80
CA PRO A 496 -16.79 0.83 -12.13
C PRO A 496 -18.14 1.52 -12.32
N TYR A 497 -19.19 1.05 -11.66
CA TYR A 497 -20.53 1.65 -11.73
C TYR A 497 -20.68 2.95 -10.93
N LEU A 498 -19.69 3.32 -10.10
CA LEU A 498 -19.70 4.59 -9.39
C LEU A 498 -19.14 5.72 -10.25
N THR A 499 -19.56 6.94 -9.94
CA THR A 499 -18.95 8.14 -10.49
C THR A 499 -17.60 8.45 -9.83
N ASP A 500 -16.80 9.34 -10.43
CA ASP A 500 -15.55 9.84 -9.81
C ASP A 500 -15.85 10.51 -8.46
N ALA A 501 -16.88 11.36 -8.40
CA ALA A 501 -17.33 12.00 -7.17
C ALA A 501 -17.75 10.98 -6.10
N GLN A 502 -18.46 9.93 -6.49
CA GLN A 502 -18.85 8.85 -5.58
C GLN A 502 -17.65 8.04 -5.08
N ARG A 503 -16.64 7.78 -5.92
CA ARG A 503 -15.38 7.16 -5.46
C ARG A 503 -14.65 8.07 -4.47
N THR A 504 -14.63 9.38 -4.70
CA THR A 504 -14.12 10.36 -3.74
C THR A 504 -14.90 10.33 -2.43
N GLU A 505 -16.23 10.19 -2.45
CA GLU A 505 -17.05 10.03 -1.24
C GLU A 505 -16.79 8.73 -0.50
N VAL A 506 -16.55 7.62 -1.21
CA VAL A 506 -16.13 6.35 -0.61
C VAL A 506 -14.80 6.55 0.13
N LEU A 507 -13.81 7.19 -0.50
CA LEU A 507 -12.52 7.49 0.13
C LEU A 507 -12.66 8.41 1.35
N ALA A 508 -13.49 9.45 1.26
CA ALA A 508 -13.73 10.37 2.37
C ALA A 508 -14.42 9.67 3.55
N SER A 509 -15.51 8.95 3.27
CA SER A 509 -16.33 8.32 4.31
C SER A 509 -15.65 7.15 5.02
N THR A 510 -14.58 6.59 4.43
CA THR A 510 -13.77 5.53 5.04
C THR A 510 -12.42 6.03 5.58
N GLY A 511 -12.05 7.27 5.25
CA GLY A 511 -10.79 7.88 5.62
C GLY A 511 -10.63 8.10 7.12
N LEU A 512 -9.37 8.08 7.58
CA LEU A 512 -9.02 8.38 8.96
C LEU A 512 -9.31 9.86 9.29
N PRO A 513 -9.70 10.15 10.54
CA PRO A 513 -9.79 11.52 10.98
C PRO A 513 -8.40 12.19 10.99
N SER A 514 -8.38 13.52 11.00
CA SER A 514 -7.16 14.32 11.14
C SER A 514 -6.53 14.15 12.53
N GLY A 515 -5.33 14.70 12.70
CA GLY A 515 -4.66 14.85 14.00
C GLY A 515 -3.60 13.80 14.29
N TYR A 516 -3.52 12.69 13.57
CA TYR A 516 -2.40 11.75 13.76
C TYR A 516 -1.07 12.37 13.30
N PRO A 517 0.06 12.07 13.97
CA PRO A 517 1.40 12.42 13.48
C PRO A 517 1.63 11.94 12.04
N VAL A 518 2.26 12.76 11.20
CA VAL A 518 2.44 12.53 9.74
C VAL A 518 1.13 12.54 8.92
N LEU A 519 -0.04 12.48 9.57
CA LEU A 519 -1.37 12.51 8.91
C LEU A 519 -2.21 13.76 9.28
N GLY A 520 -1.64 14.70 10.03
CA GLY A 520 -2.35 15.76 10.75
C GLY A 520 -2.12 17.17 10.23
N GLY A 521 -2.75 17.50 9.10
CA GLY A 521 -3.49 18.77 8.96
C GLY A 521 -2.76 20.11 9.05
N ASN A 522 -1.64 20.31 8.35
CA ASN A 522 -1.52 21.53 7.56
C ASN A 522 -1.52 21.13 6.08
N THR A 523 -2.15 21.98 5.28
CA THR A 523 -2.37 21.90 3.83
C THR A 523 -1.55 20.83 3.12
N TYR A 524 -2.28 19.95 2.41
CA TYR A 524 -1.83 19.10 1.30
C TYR A 524 -1.78 17.58 1.54
N ASP A 525 -2.90 17.00 1.10
CA ASP A 525 -2.96 15.87 0.18
C ASP A 525 -3.48 14.56 0.74
N GLY A 526 -4.21 14.49 1.87
CA GLY A 526 -5.12 13.38 2.24
C GLY A 526 -4.64 11.91 2.15
N TRP A 527 -3.44 11.63 1.64
CA TRP A 527 -2.91 10.34 1.19
C TRP A 527 -2.68 9.46 2.39
N GLY A 528 -2.14 10.07 3.45
CA GLY A 528 -1.93 9.41 4.72
C GLY A 528 -3.23 9.04 5.44
N ARG A 529 -4.34 9.74 5.15
CA ARG A 529 -5.65 9.51 5.76
C ARG A 529 -6.47 8.45 5.00
N LEU A 530 -6.07 8.06 3.79
CA LEU A 530 -6.82 7.07 3.01
C LEU A 530 -6.80 5.69 3.70
N ASN A 531 -7.98 5.15 3.98
CA ASN A 531 -8.15 3.76 4.39
C ASN A 531 -8.61 2.92 3.19
N LEU A 532 -7.69 2.59 2.29
CA LEU A 532 -8.02 1.87 1.05
C LEU A 532 -8.61 0.47 1.28
N TYR A 533 -8.31 -0.19 2.40
CA TYR A 533 -8.91 -1.48 2.73
C TYR A 533 -10.40 -1.33 3.00
N ALA A 534 -10.79 -0.37 3.85
CA ALA A 534 -12.18 -0.06 4.12
C ALA A 534 -12.87 0.54 2.87
N ALA A 535 -12.18 1.36 2.08
CA ALA A 535 -12.74 1.89 0.84
C ALA A 535 -13.16 0.78 -0.14
N ASN A 536 -12.40 -0.33 -0.23
CA ASN A 536 -12.75 -1.49 -1.06
C ASN A 536 -14.01 -2.25 -0.57
N ASP A 537 -14.44 -2.02 0.67
CA ASP A 537 -15.72 -2.52 1.23
C ASP A 537 -16.92 -1.61 0.87
N GLY A 538 -16.72 -0.50 0.15
CA GLY A 538 -17.77 0.45 -0.24
C GLY A 538 -17.85 1.67 0.68
N TYR A 539 -18.96 2.41 0.65
CA TYR A 539 -19.16 3.60 1.49
C TYR A 539 -19.01 3.29 2.99
N GLY A 540 -18.42 4.19 3.76
CA GLY A 540 -18.47 4.16 5.24
C GLY A 540 -19.61 5.01 5.82
N ALA A 541 -20.10 5.98 5.05
CA ALA A 541 -21.21 6.83 5.43
C ALA A 541 -21.83 7.52 4.21
N PHE A 542 -23.14 7.74 4.24
CA PHE A 542 -23.86 8.62 3.33
C PHE A 542 -24.01 10.00 3.98
N THR A 543 -23.14 10.94 3.63
CA THR A 543 -23.25 12.35 4.08
C THR A 543 -24.31 13.13 3.29
N ARG A 544 -24.73 12.57 2.16
CA ARG A 544 -25.77 13.08 1.25
C ARG A 544 -26.51 11.89 0.63
N ASN A 545 -27.56 12.16 -0.14
CA ASN A 545 -28.28 11.13 -0.87
C ASN A 545 -27.40 10.55 -1.99
N VAL A 546 -27.30 9.22 -2.05
CA VAL A 546 -26.47 8.49 -3.02
C VAL A 546 -27.36 7.68 -3.94
N THR A 547 -27.19 7.87 -5.25
CA THR A 547 -27.82 7.02 -6.28
C THR A 547 -26.79 6.10 -6.92
N VAL A 548 -26.99 4.80 -6.83
CA VAL A 548 -26.12 3.78 -7.42
C VAL A 548 -26.85 3.11 -8.59
N THR A 549 -26.34 3.31 -9.80
CA THR A 549 -26.90 2.70 -11.02
C THR A 549 -25.99 1.58 -11.50
N MET A 550 -26.46 0.33 -11.40
CA MET A 550 -25.71 -0.86 -11.77
C MET A 550 -26.27 -1.48 -13.06
N ASP A 551 -25.41 -2.03 -13.92
CA ASP A 551 -25.80 -2.64 -15.20
C ASP A 551 -25.37 -4.11 -15.28
N ALA A 552 -26.35 -5.01 -15.23
CA ALA A 552 -26.15 -6.44 -15.33
C ALA A 552 -25.48 -6.89 -16.65
N ALA A 553 -25.73 -6.18 -17.76
CA ALA A 553 -25.17 -6.56 -19.06
C ALA A 553 -23.65 -6.36 -19.15
N GLN A 554 -23.07 -5.52 -18.29
CA GLN A 554 -21.63 -5.25 -18.24
C GLN A 554 -20.85 -6.33 -17.46
N GLY A 555 -21.52 -7.20 -16.72
CA GLY A 555 -20.89 -8.25 -15.91
C GLY A 555 -20.07 -7.71 -14.72
N GLY A 556 -19.34 -8.62 -14.05
CA GLY A 556 -18.44 -8.28 -12.94
C GLY A 556 -19.13 -7.45 -11.84
N TYR A 557 -18.42 -6.46 -11.30
CA TYR A 557 -18.93 -5.55 -10.27
C TYR A 557 -20.11 -4.68 -10.73
N SER A 558 -20.29 -4.44 -12.03
CA SER A 558 -21.41 -3.65 -12.57
C SER A 558 -22.69 -4.48 -12.52
N ALA A 559 -22.59 -5.81 -12.59
CA ALA A 559 -23.71 -6.72 -12.47
C ALA A 559 -24.02 -7.14 -11.03
N PHE A 560 -22.98 -7.37 -10.22
CA PHE A 560 -23.13 -7.84 -8.85
C PHE A 560 -21.99 -7.31 -7.97
N ASP A 561 -22.32 -6.66 -6.88
CA ASP A 561 -21.33 -6.20 -5.89
C ASP A 561 -21.85 -6.34 -4.45
N SER A 562 -20.92 -6.40 -3.51
CA SER A 562 -21.21 -6.43 -2.08
C SER A 562 -20.44 -5.32 -1.35
N TRP A 563 -21.18 -4.50 -0.61
CA TRP A 563 -20.63 -3.54 0.34
C TRP A 563 -20.65 -4.14 1.75
N ARG A 564 -19.54 -3.97 2.47
CA ARG A 564 -19.24 -4.67 3.73
C ARG A 564 -18.94 -3.75 4.89
N ASN A 565 -18.88 -2.44 4.66
CA ASN A 565 -18.81 -1.49 5.76
C ASN A 565 -20.18 -1.34 6.43
N ASP A 566 -20.13 -0.98 7.71
CA ASP A 566 -21.26 -0.40 8.41
C ASP A 566 -21.41 1.05 7.94
N ILE A 567 -22.51 1.34 7.26
CA ILE A 567 -22.75 2.63 6.61
C ILE A 567 -23.59 3.52 7.52
N ALA A 568 -23.00 4.64 7.95
CA ALA A 568 -23.66 5.65 8.79
C ALA A 568 -24.14 6.89 7.98
N GLY A 569 -24.60 7.93 8.66
CA GLY A 569 -24.83 9.26 8.08
C GLY A 569 -26.30 9.64 7.86
N SER A 570 -26.57 10.90 7.53
CA SER A 570 -27.94 11.40 7.35
C SER A 570 -28.53 11.13 5.97
N GLY A 571 -27.71 10.73 5.00
CA GLY A 571 -28.10 10.52 3.62
C GLY A 571 -28.93 9.25 3.39
N SER A 572 -29.50 9.16 2.18
CA SER A 572 -30.25 7.99 1.70
C SER A 572 -29.49 7.20 0.63
N LEU A 573 -29.96 5.98 0.37
CA LEU A 573 -29.53 5.16 -0.77
C LEU A 573 -30.66 5.01 -1.79
N THR A 574 -30.40 5.32 -3.05
CA THR A 574 -31.20 4.90 -4.19
C THR A 574 -30.46 3.84 -4.99
N LYS A 575 -30.97 2.61 -5.02
CA LYS A 575 -30.47 1.53 -5.88
C LYS A 575 -31.27 1.53 -7.19
N ALA A 576 -30.57 1.78 -8.29
CA ALA A 576 -31.11 1.86 -9.65
C ALA A 576 -30.37 0.91 -10.62
N GLY A 577 -30.83 0.88 -11.87
CA GLY A 577 -30.28 0.02 -12.92
C GLY A 577 -30.61 -1.47 -12.73
N THR A 578 -30.10 -2.33 -13.60
CA THR A 578 -30.47 -3.76 -13.67
C THR A 578 -29.64 -4.67 -12.76
N GLY A 579 -28.49 -4.21 -12.24
CA GLY A 579 -27.59 -5.04 -11.42
C GLY A 579 -28.07 -5.28 -9.98
N THR A 580 -27.31 -6.08 -9.24
CA THR A 580 -27.57 -6.47 -7.84
C THR A 580 -26.53 -5.86 -6.89
N LEU A 581 -27.00 -5.20 -5.83
CA LEU A 581 -26.15 -4.72 -4.74
C LEU A 581 -26.48 -5.48 -3.45
N VAL A 582 -25.46 -5.99 -2.75
CA VAL A 582 -25.61 -6.64 -1.45
C VAL A 582 -25.03 -5.74 -0.35
N LEU A 583 -25.84 -5.38 0.64
CA LEU A 583 -25.39 -4.70 1.85
C LEU A 583 -25.24 -5.74 2.97
N THR A 584 -24.01 -5.94 3.44
CA THR A 584 -23.71 -6.95 4.48
C THR A 584 -23.46 -6.33 5.86
N GLY A 585 -23.11 -5.05 5.91
CA GLY A 585 -22.91 -4.30 7.16
C GLY A 585 -24.20 -4.10 7.96
N THR A 586 -24.02 -3.71 9.21
CA THR A 586 -25.08 -3.16 10.06
C THR A 586 -25.14 -1.66 9.83
N ASN A 587 -26.13 -1.21 9.06
CA ASN A 587 -26.19 0.16 8.60
C ASN A 587 -27.08 1.02 9.50
N THR A 588 -26.67 2.29 9.68
CA THR A 588 -27.34 3.26 10.55
C THR A 588 -27.67 4.57 9.83
N TYR A 589 -27.53 4.62 8.51
CA TYR A 589 -27.91 5.81 7.74
C TYR A 589 -29.40 6.13 7.88
N ALA A 590 -29.73 7.42 7.99
CA ALA A 590 -31.06 7.86 8.41
C ALA A 590 -32.00 8.23 7.25
N GLY A 591 -31.47 8.52 6.06
CA GLY A 591 -32.27 9.04 4.94
C GLY A 591 -33.19 8.02 4.25
N GLY A 592 -33.12 6.75 4.62
CA GLY A 592 -33.91 5.66 4.05
C GLY A 592 -33.33 5.07 2.76
N THR A 593 -34.07 4.13 2.19
CA THR A 593 -33.64 3.33 1.03
C THR A 593 -34.72 3.33 -0.04
N THR A 594 -34.38 3.65 -1.27
CA THR A 594 -35.25 3.50 -2.45
C THR A 594 -34.63 2.50 -3.41
N ILE A 595 -35.42 1.56 -3.91
CA ILE A 595 -35.01 0.56 -4.89
C ILE A 595 -35.85 0.80 -6.15
N SER A 596 -35.32 1.61 -7.05
CA SER A 596 -35.98 1.97 -8.31
C SER A 596 -35.63 1.04 -9.48
N GLY A 597 -34.62 0.18 -9.31
CA GLY A 597 -34.22 -0.80 -10.32
C GLY A 597 -33.33 -1.92 -9.79
N GLY A 598 -33.46 -3.10 -10.41
CA GLY A 598 -32.63 -4.26 -10.13
C GLY A 598 -32.92 -4.84 -8.74
N THR A 599 -31.88 -5.37 -8.10
CA THR A 599 -32.01 -6.07 -6.82
C THR A 599 -31.15 -5.40 -5.74
N LEU A 600 -31.75 -5.15 -4.57
CA LEU A 600 -31.01 -4.85 -3.34
C LEU A 600 -31.16 -6.02 -2.38
N VAL A 601 -30.05 -6.53 -1.85
CA VAL A 601 -30.00 -7.66 -0.93
C VAL A 601 -29.42 -7.23 0.40
N GLY A 602 -29.98 -7.71 1.52
CA GLY A 602 -29.42 -7.47 2.84
C GLY A 602 -30.20 -8.20 3.94
N HIS A 603 -29.65 -8.22 5.15
CA HIS A 603 -30.35 -8.69 6.36
C HIS A 603 -31.16 -7.56 7.01
N ALA A 604 -31.92 -7.87 8.07
CA ALA A 604 -32.82 -6.91 8.72
C ALA A 604 -32.15 -5.60 9.18
N ARG A 605 -30.84 -5.60 9.45
CA ARG A 605 -30.09 -4.41 9.90
C ARG A 605 -29.27 -3.76 8.80
N ALA A 606 -29.47 -4.15 7.53
CA ALA A 606 -28.70 -3.64 6.40
C ALA A 606 -29.27 -2.36 5.76
N PHE A 607 -30.45 -1.88 6.16
CA PHE A 607 -31.16 -0.82 5.44
C PHE A 607 -31.28 0.52 6.18
N GLY A 608 -30.41 0.74 7.17
CA GLY A 608 -30.45 1.98 7.97
C GLY A 608 -31.70 2.07 8.84
N SER A 609 -32.05 3.28 9.29
CA SER A 609 -33.21 3.51 10.16
C SER A 609 -34.43 4.12 9.44
N GLY A 610 -34.27 4.55 8.18
CA GLY A 610 -35.34 5.18 7.41
C GLY A 610 -36.26 4.19 6.70
N ALA A 611 -37.35 4.67 6.10
CA ALA A 611 -38.27 3.82 5.33
C ALA A 611 -37.59 3.18 4.10
N ILE A 612 -38.09 2.02 3.70
CA ILE A 612 -37.68 1.32 2.48
C ILE A 612 -38.81 1.44 1.45
N ARG A 613 -38.51 2.07 0.31
CA ARG A 613 -39.39 2.11 -0.86
C ARG A 613 -38.87 1.12 -1.91
N THR A 614 -39.62 0.04 -2.18
CA THR A 614 -39.28 -0.98 -3.17
C THR A 614 -40.18 -0.87 -4.40
N ASP A 615 -39.63 -0.46 -5.54
CA ASP A 615 -40.31 -0.46 -6.85
C ASP A 615 -39.72 -1.48 -7.82
N ALA A 616 -38.68 -2.20 -7.40
CA ALA A 616 -38.05 -3.28 -8.15
C ALA A 616 -37.95 -4.55 -7.29
N SER A 617 -36.77 -4.96 -6.84
CA SER A 617 -36.62 -6.16 -6.00
C SER A 617 -35.82 -5.89 -4.72
N LEU A 618 -36.45 -6.17 -3.58
CA LEU A 618 -35.82 -6.26 -2.27
C LEU A 618 -35.70 -7.72 -1.87
N VAL A 619 -34.49 -8.17 -1.54
CA VAL A 619 -34.23 -9.49 -0.99
C VAL A 619 -33.76 -9.36 0.46
N LEU A 620 -34.55 -9.87 1.38
CA LEU A 620 -34.19 -10.03 2.79
C LEU A 620 -33.52 -11.39 2.99
N ASP A 621 -32.19 -11.38 2.98
CA ASP A 621 -31.36 -12.55 3.23
C ASP A 621 -31.12 -12.70 4.73
N GLN A 622 -32.00 -13.44 5.42
CA GLN A 622 -32.02 -13.52 6.88
C GLN A 622 -31.74 -14.94 7.38
N ALA A 623 -30.52 -15.15 7.91
CA ALA A 623 -30.09 -16.46 8.40
C ALA A 623 -30.51 -16.78 9.85
N SER A 624 -30.85 -15.77 10.66
CA SER A 624 -31.20 -15.90 12.09
C SER A 624 -32.35 -14.97 12.45
N ASP A 625 -33.12 -15.26 13.50
CA ASP A 625 -34.27 -14.44 13.88
C ASP A 625 -33.87 -12.99 14.16
N ALA A 626 -34.61 -12.03 13.60
CA ALA A 626 -34.38 -10.60 13.80
C ALA A 626 -35.67 -9.80 13.55
N GLY A 627 -35.73 -8.55 14.04
CA GLY A 627 -36.80 -7.62 13.68
C GLY A 627 -36.34 -6.65 12.61
N LEU A 628 -37.17 -6.41 11.60
CA LEU A 628 -37.01 -5.32 10.63
C LEU A 628 -37.94 -4.17 11.01
N ALA A 629 -37.38 -3.08 11.53
CA ALA A 629 -38.15 -1.93 12.01
C ALA A 629 -38.60 -0.98 10.88
N ASN A 630 -37.98 -1.06 9.71
CA ASN A 630 -38.21 -0.13 8.60
C ASN A 630 -39.61 -0.35 8.01
N ALA A 631 -40.37 0.73 7.82
CA ALA A 631 -41.59 0.67 7.03
C ALA A 631 -41.25 0.35 5.56
N ILE A 632 -41.86 -0.70 5.01
CA ILE A 632 -41.69 -1.09 3.60
C ILE A 632 -42.93 -0.64 2.81
N SER A 633 -42.71 0.00 1.67
CA SER A 633 -43.76 0.44 0.74
C SER A 633 -43.28 0.34 -0.72
N GLY A 634 -44.18 0.53 -1.69
CA GLY A 634 -43.86 0.55 -3.12
C GLY A 634 -44.52 -0.59 -3.90
N ALA A 635 -44.34 -0.59 -5.23
CA ALA A 635 -45.00 -1.52 -6.15
C ALA A 635 -44.14 -2.75 -6.54
N GLY A 636 -42.91 -2.83 -6.00
CA GLY A 636 -41.95 -3.88 -6.30
C GLY A 636 -42.20 -5.20 -5.57
N SER A 637 -41.20 -6.06 -5.62
CA SER A 637 -41.18 -7.37 -4.97
C SER A 637 -40.38 -7.36 -3.68
N LEU A 638 -40.81 -8.21 -2.75
CA LEU A 638 -40.10 -8.56 -1.53
C LEU A 638 -39.92 -10.08 -1.48
N THR A 639 -38.67 -10.53 -1.40
CA THR A 639 -38.32 -11.94 -1.26
C THR A 639 -37.56 -12.14 0.04
N LYS A 640 -37.99 -13.09 0.88
CA LYS A 640 -37.22 -13.53 2.05
C LYS A 640 -36.47 -14.81 1.72
N LEU A 641 -35.18 -14.86 2.04
CA LEU A 641 -34.32 -16.04 1.93
C LEU A 641 -33.81 -16.48 3.31
N ASN A 642 -33.32 -17.71 3.38
CA ASN A 642 -32.76 -18.37 4.58
C ASN A 642 -33.75 -18.54 5.75
N ALA A 643 -33.31 -19.19 6.83
CA ALA A 643 -34.20 -19.79 7.83
C ALA A 643 -34.71 -18.82 8.92
N GLY A 644 -34.10 -17.65 9.10
CA GLY A 644 -34.41 -16.74 10.20
C GLY A 644 -35.80 -16.11 10.07
N THR A 645 -36.52 -15.99 11.18
CA THR A 645 -37.82 -15.31 11.27
C THR A 645 -37.65 -13.79 11.23
N LEU A 646 -38.60 -13.08 10.62
CA LEU A 646 -38.64 -11.61 10.51
C LEU A 646 -39.97 -11.05 10.97
#